data_AF-A0A1E3J4Y1-F1
#
_entry.id   AF-A0A1E3J4Y1-F1
#
_cell.length_a   1.000
_cell.length_b   1.000
_cell.length_c   1.000
_cell.angle_alpha   90.00
_cell.angle_beta   90.00
_cell.angle_gamma   90.00
#
_symmetry.space_group_name_H-M   'P 1'
#
loop_
_entity.id
_entity.type
_entity.pdbx_description
1 polymer ?
#
loop_
_entity_poly.entity_id
_entity_poly.type
_entity_poly.pdbx_seq_one_letter_code
_entity_poly.pdbx_strand_id
1 'polypeptide(L)'
;MSTQQPLRRRQYSWAVIVSFGCLAIALSWVAFSIYQEDVRVSGSWGCEMSWMSPSYAPLQWPQRRMRQRYGLYRYLEQGIDMGSPPRGHPVIFVPGNAGSYQQVRSIASAASRQHQHQGGSTAVHSKSNHIDFYTVDFNEEFSAFHAQTLREQSKFLQLSIERVLAEYGHLPEHSKPTQVTFVSHSMGGIATLLALDSRWASMVDAVVTLSTPHMMPPVTIEYDMDAIYTTISRHSQLGIHPPIVSICGGISDTQIVSESCVLPNTPGSEDLRLTAFTSAIPMVWTGVDHQAMVWCHQVRWTVASLLLDWANANGVDGIDIARERLVGPRAAPLSLPDGNIITFPISSATSPTMTLLRRRTDALSLQECDEKGNCFPVEFRSDLLPLPRNTSAPFPSPGEGVNLDDAILSSDLNITLSKGMLEVRSVQGARKDWVVFGRHVYRSVRGGSWEREENDENVTHYTLKFTSPLSDSLLTYDLEATIGQCEGQYPIIKHTSISVPSLQDTTSEARFYPITSISSVLRLHSHVPLGPFLSSERVRGVEIEVFQSPTCPIQMIRMSPWHMGVLGKIVTRYRMVAMAWPVGWASAVVLRQVASFHVTGTIPSYDKALTDVAVDWLPKSLVGIVLMGFLQTALSSYGRSHTLILGTTDLAFIPLLFFFWVWSFGVTCLVWCCVLVTVSLYRKLPATLPLRWISSIERNRIKPSEGPEEPHRRPSTSRSNATVLGVIALIAIASFFVPHEAVHVAAFMILWTIFANEDCASPTIPDDISPTELHMDAQGLRISWSTLEPHESFFPMEFLKRASYDPPLPQVEQDARILWSSKIAASPPSVSYDGIMDSQVERSEANILKLLNKVHDFGFCFVTNVPATAEDTKTLIENIAPIRHTHYGGFWSFTADLSHGDLAYSAQALPAHTDSTYFTDPAGLQIFHLLSHPAPGTGGTTLLVDGFYTASLLSAIHPESYDTLSRLATPAHASGTAGTMLRPPMSQPVFVHDEHQRLSQVRWNNEDRGVLGRGWTPEEVTGWYKAAREYEALLKGEDAEYWVQLGPGTALVIDNWRVMHGRSEFTGARTMCGAYVGADDWHSRRNVLLERHRQQRKQESALDDVWSVGW
;
A
#
# COMPACT_ATOMS: atom_id res chain seq x y z
N MET A 1 -26.21 50.81 4.81
CA MET A 1 -26.39 49.66 3.89
C MET A 1 -25.05 48.94 3.72
N SER A 2 -24.67 47.96 4.55
CA SER A 2 -23.54 47.04 4.22
C SER A 2 -23.47 45.73 5.03
N THR A 3 -24.47 45.38 5.85
CA THR A 3 -24.44 44.14 6.65
C THR A 3 -24.85 42.87 5.88
N GLN A 4 -25.15 42.94 4.58
CA GLN A 4 -25.58 41.79 3.75
C GLN A 4 -24.49 41.20 2.82
N GLN A 5 -23.29 41.79 2.72
CA GLN A 5 -22.26 41.31 1.79
C GLN A 5 -21.61 39.95 2.11
N PRO A 6 -21.34 39.54 3.37
CA PRO A 6 -20.63 38.28 3.63
C PRO A 6 -21.49 37.03 3.36
N LEU A 7 -22.81 37.11 3.60
CA LEU A 7 -23.76 36.01 3.32
C LEU A 7 -23.92 35.75 1.81
N ARG A 8 -23.94 36.81 0.98
CA ARG A 8 -24.04 36.69 -0.49
C ARG A 8 -22.79 36.08 -1.12
N ARG A 9 -21.59 36.42 -0.63
CA ARG A 9 -20.33 35.81 -1.11
C ARG A 9 -20.25 34.32 -0.76
N ARG A 10 -20.67 33.93 0.45
CA ARG A 10 -20.69 32.51 0.87
C ARG A 10 -21.67 31.68 0.03
N GLN A 11 -22.86 32.21 -0.29
CA GLN A 11 -23.81 31.54 -1.19
C GLN A 11 -23.27 31.34 -2.61
N TYR A 12 -22.50 32.30 -3.13
CA TYR A 12 -21.86 32.21 -4.45
C TYR A 12 -20.79 31.10 -4.52
N SER A 13 -19.94 30.99 -3.49
CA SER A 13 -18.91 29.93 -3.40
C SER A 13 -19.52 28.53 -3.43
N TRP A 14 -20.60 28.30 -2.68
CA TRP A 14 -21.27 27.00 -2.65
C TRP A 14 -21.95 26.63 -3.97
N ALA A 15 -22.56 27.61 -4.66
CA ALA A 15 -23.19 27.37 -5.94
C ALA A 15 -22.19 26.88 -6.99
N VAL A 16 -20.97 27.43 -7.00
CA VAL A 16 -19.90 27.02 -7.92
C VAL A 16 -19.44 25.59 -7.63
N ILE A 17 -19.10 25.27 -6.38
CA ILE A 17 -18.62 23.94 -5.98
C ILE A 17 -19.67 22.85 -6.30
N VAL A 18 -20.94 23.10 -5.95
CA VAL A 18 -22.03 22.14 -6.21
C VAL A 18 -22.27 21.96 -7.70
N SER A 19 -22.21 23.03 -8.50
CA SER A 19 -22.41 22.94 -9.96
C SER A 19 -21.34 22.06 -10.63
N PHE A 20 -20.06 22.25 -10.29
CA PHE A 20 -18.99 21.40 -10.79
C PHE A 20 -19.10 19.96 -10.28
N GLY A 21 -19.55 19.77 -9.04
CA GLY A 21 -19.80 18.43 -8.50
C GLY A 21 -20.92 17.69 -9.24
N CYS A 22 -22.06 18.34 -9.49
CA CYS A 22 -23.15 17.78 -10.28
C CYS A 22 -22.71 17.45 -11.72
N LEU A 23 -21.90 18.31 -12.33
CA LEU A 23 -21.35 18.07 -13.66
C LEU A 23 -20.44 16.82 -13.67
N ALA A 24 -19.58 16.64 -12.67
CA ALA A 24 -18.77 15.44 -12.56
C ALA A 24 -19.59 14.16 -12.35
N ILE A 25 -20.70 14.21 -11.58
CA ILE A 25 -21.64 13.08 -11.46
C ILE A 25 -22.22 12.72 -12.84
N ALA A 26 -22.73 13.72 -13.58
CA ALA A 26 -23.32 13.51 -14.89
C ALA A 26 -22.31 12.93 -15.89
N LEU A 27 -21.09 13.49 -15.94
CA LEU A 27 -20.02 12.98 -16.81
C LEU A 27 -19.59 11.55 -16.42
N SER A 28 -19.52 11.25 -15.12
CA SER A 28 -19.19 9.90 -14.63
C SER A 28 -20.29 8.90 -14.96
N TRP A 29 -21.55 9.28 -14.86
CA TRP A 29 -22.69 8.44 -15.25
C TRP A 29 -22.70 8.15 -16.75
N VAL A 30 -22.42 9.16 -17.59
CA VAL A 30 -22.26 8.98 -19.04
C VAL A 30 -21.10 8.03 -19.33
N ALA A 31 -19.92 8.26 -18.74
CA ALA A 31 -18.75 7.41 -18.94
C ALA A 31 -19.00 5.96 -18.48
N PHE A 32 -19.68 5.77 -17.34
CA PHE A 32 -20.04 4.45 -16.83
C PHE A 32 -21.07 3.75 -17.71
N SER A 33 -22.09 4.46 -18.19
CA SER A 33 -23.10 3.89 -19.10
C SER A 33 -22.46 3.44 -20.42
N ILE A 34 -21.53 4.24 -20.95
CA ILE A 34 -20.74 3.89 -22.13
C ILE A 34 -19.83 2.70 -21.85
N TYR A 35 -19.18 2.66 -20.68
CA TYR A 35 -18.35 1.52 -20.26
C TYR A 35 -19.17 0.23 -20.15
N GLN A 36 -20.38 0.27 -19.56
CA GLN A 36 -21.26 -0.90 -19.49
C GLN A 36 -21.66 -1.39 -20.88
N GLU A 37 -21.98 -0.47 -21.79
CA GLU A 37 -22.30 -0.80 -23.18
C GLU A 37 -21.08 -1.36 -23.93
N ASP A 38 -19.89 -0.79 -23.71
CA ASP A 38 -18.64 -1.34 -24.25
C ASP A 38 -18.36 -2.72 -23.68
N VAL A 39 -18.47 -2.98 -22.37
CA VAL A 39 -18.28 -4.32 -21.79
C VAL A 39 -19.35 -5.29 -22.25
N ARG A 40 -20.58 -4.85 -22.49
CA ARG A 40 -21.64 -5.70 -23.03
C ARG A 40 -21.35 -6.17 -24.44
N VAL A 41 -20.76 -5.31 -25.28
CA VAL A 41 -20.51 -5.62 -26.69
C VAL A 41 -19.09 -6.14 -26.95
N SER A 42 -18.14 -5.74 -26.10
CA SER A 42 -16.74 -6.12 -26.15
C SER A 42 -16.42 -7.28 -25.22
N GLY A 43 -17.15 -7.48 -24.12
CA GLY A 43 -16.92 -8.54 -23.15
C GLY A 43 -17.40 -9.89 -23.68
N SER A 44 -16.44 -10.73 -24.07
CA SER A 44 -16.71 -12.09 -24.51
C SER A 44 -17.04 -12.98 -23.31
N TRP A 45 -18.33 -13.14 -23.00
CA TRP A 45 -18.79 -14.04 -21.94
C TRP A 45 -19.06 -15.44 -22.49
N GLY A 46 -18.00 -16.13 -22.94
CA GLY A 46 -18.06 -17.56 -23.29
C GLY A 46 -17.52 -18.48 -22.19
N CYS A 47 -17.14 -17.89 -21.05
CA CYS A 47 -16.48 -18.59 -19.97
C CYS A 47 -17.46 -19.40 -19.12
N GLU A 48 -17.28 -20.72 -19.07
CA GLU A 48 -18.14 -21.60 -18.27
C GLU A 48 -17.62 -21.74 -16.83
N MET A 49 -18.54 -21.73 -15.87
CA MET A 49 -18.23 -22.00 -14.47
C MET A 49 -17.71 -23.42 -14.28
N SER A 50 -16.70 -23.57 -13.43
CA SER A 50 -16.12 -24.87 -13.09
C SER A 50 -16.50 -25.31 -11.67
N TRP A 51 -16.69 -26.62 -11.51
CA TRP A 51 -16.99 -27.26 -10.23
C TRP A 51 -15.84 -28.17 -9.79
N MET A 52 -15.60 -28.22 -8.49
CA MET A 52 -14.48 -28.95 -7.88
C MET A 52 -14.78 -29.27 -6.42
N SER A 53 -13.99 -30.19 -5.84
CA SER A 53 -14.10 -30.59 -4.44
C SER A 53 -12.73 -30.46 -3.76
N PRO A 54 -12.31 -29.23 -3.42
CA PRO A 54 -10.95 -28.95 -3.00
C PRO A 54 -10.71 -29.34 -1.53
N SER A 55 -9.49 -29.75 -1.20
CA SER A 55 -8.97 -29.88 0.16
C SER A 55 -7.54 -29.39 0.20
N TYR A 56 -7.11 -28.81 1.33
CA TYR A 56 -5.79 -28.19 1.48
C TYR A 56 -5.08 -28.75 2.70
N ALA A 57 -3.92 -29.35 2.49
CA ALA A 57 -3.08 -29.91 3.55
C ALA A 57 -1.88 -28.98 3.82
N PRO A 58 -1.73 -28.37 5.01
CA PRO A 58 -0.61 -27.48 5.31
C PRO A 58 0.71 -28.24 5.40
N LEU A 59 1.79 -27.69 4.81
CA LEU A 59 3.14 -28.25 4.95
C LEU A 59 3.78 -27.78 6.25
N GLN A 60 4.41 -28.72 6.98
CA GLN A 60 5.14 -28.40 8.21
C GLN A 60 6.53 -27.83 7.89
N TRP A 61 6.94 -26.78 8.62
CA TRP A 61 8.23 -26.11 8.44
C TRP A 61 9.16 -26.31 9.64
N PRO A 62 10.47 -26.58 9.44
CA PRO A 62 11.43 -26.76 10.53
C PRO A 62 11.81 -25.46 11.25
N GLN A 63 11.68 -24.28 10.63
CA GLN A 63 11.99 -22.98 11.25
C GLN A 63 10.72 -22.22 11.66
N ARG A 64 10.60 -21.89 12.97
CA ARG A 64 9.44 -21.19 13.55
C ARG A 64 9.28 -19.72 13.10
N ARG A 65 10.37 -19.03 12.71
CA ARG A 65 10.36 -17.57 12.41
C ARG A 65 9.55 -17.18 11.16
N MET A 66 9.53 -18.03 10.12
CA MET A 66 8.85 -17.71 8.84
C MET A 66 7.37 -18.11 8.83
N ARG A 67 6.96 -19.02 9.71
CA ARG A 67 5.57 -19.52 9.83
C ARG A 67 4.57 -18.46 10.32
N GLN A 68 5.04 -17.26 10.72
CA GLN A 68 4.16 -16.23 11.26
C GLN A 68 3.49 -15.34 10.20
N ARG A 69 3.96 -15.33 8.94
CA ARG A 69 3.41 -14.42 7.91
C ARG A 69 2.80 -15.11 6.69
N TYR A 70 3.46 -16.11 6.11
CA TYR A 70 2.99 -16.79 4.89
C TYR A 70 2.87 -18.31 5.08
N GLY A 71 1.95 -18.92 4.33
CA GLY A 71 1.62 -20.35 4.37
C GLY A 71 1.98 -21.08 3.07
N LEU A 72 2.12 -22.40 3.17
CA LEU A 72 2.29 -23.29 2.02
C LEU A 72 1.42 -24.53 2.22
N TYR A 73 0.58 -24.83 1.23
CA TYR A 73 -0.40 -25.91 1.29
C TYR A 73 -0.26 -26.83 0.08
N ARG A 74 -0.47 -28.13 0.27
CA ARG A 74 -0.70 -29.08 -0.82
C ARG A 74 -2.19 -29.13 -1.12
N TYR A 75 -2.55 -28.99 -2.39
CA TYR A 75 -3.92 -29.16 -2.87
C TYR A 75 -4.23 -30.66 -3.02
N LEU A 76 -5.45 -31.05 -2.68
CA LEU A 76 -5.96 -32.41 -2.85
C LEU A 76 -7.38 -32.37 -3.40
N GLU A 77 -7.66 -33.08 -4.49
CA GLU A 77 -9.03 -33.25 -4.98
C GLU A 77 -9.72 -34.37 -4.19
N GLN A 78 -10.80 -34.04 -3.49
CA GLN A 78 -11.57 -35.01 -2.71
C GLN A 78 -12.12 -36.12 -3.60
N GLY A 79 -11.92 -37.37 -3.18
CA GLY A 79 -12.32 -38.55 -3.95
C GLY A 79 -11.30 -39.01 -5.01
N ILE A 80 -10.22 -38.25 -5.26
CA ILE A 80 -9.15 -38.62 -6.19
C ILE A 80 -7.81 -38.74 -5.45
N ASP A 81 -7.35 -37.68 -4.78
CA ASP A 81 -5.98 -37.59 -4.24
C ASP A 81 -5.88 -37.82 -2.71
N MET A 82 -6.96 -38.34 -2.11
CA MET A 82 -7.05 -38.45 -0.64
C MET A 82 -6.15 -39.56 -0.10
N GLY A 83 -5.17 -39.18 0.73
CA GLY A 83 -4.39 -40.11 1.57
C GLY A 83 -3.10 -40.68 0.96
N SER A 84 -2.72 -40.29 -0.27
CA SER A 84 -1.45 -40.69 -0.89
C SER A 84 -0.32 -39.67 -0.65
N PRO A 85 0.92 -40.13 -0.42
CA PRO A 85 2.10 -39.26 -0.49
C PRO A 85 2.31 -38.76 -1.93
N PRO A 86 2.95 -37.60 -2.14
CA PRO A 86 3.11 -37.02 -3.47
C PRO A 86 4.09 -37.87 -4.30
N ARG A 87 3.78 -38.08 -5.59
CA ARG A 87 4.55 -38.97 -6.48
C ARG A 87 4.69 -38.42 -7.91
N GLY A 88 4.00 -37.33 -8.19
CA GLY A 88 3.92 -36.67 -9.47
C GLY A 88 4.93 -35.54 -9.63
N HIS A 89 4.74 -34.77 -10.69
CA HIS A 89 5.51 -33.56 -10.94
C HIS A 89 5.02 -32.41 -10.04
N PRO A 90 5.90 -31.76 -9.26
CA PRO A 90 5.51 -30.66 -8.38
C PRO A 90 5.21 -29.36 -9.14
N VAL A 91 4.00 -28.83 -8.95
CA VAL A 91 3.60 -27.51 -9.45
C VAL A 91 3.31 -26.57 -8.28
N ILE A 92 3.91 -25.39 -8.26
CA ILE A 92 3.67 -24.36 -7.24
C ILE A 92 2.79 -23.26 -7.83
N PHE A 93 1.58 -23.11 -7.29
CA PHE A 93 0.68 -22.01 -7.60
C PHE A 93 0.94 -20.79 -6.72
N VAL A 94 1.07 -19.63 -7.37
CA VAL A 94 1.35 -18.35 -6.71
C VAL A 94 0.22 -17.36 -7.00
N PRO A 95 -0.56 -16.94 -5.97
CA PRO A 95 -1.64 -16.00 -6.15
C PRO A 95 -1.13 -14.56 -6.37
N GLY A 96 -2.00 -13.72 -6.92
CA GLY A 96 -1.74 -12.32 -7.21
C GLY A 96 -2.07 -11.34 -6.07
N ASN A 97 -2.21 -10.06 -6.43
CA ASN A 97 -2.59 -8.98 -5.52
C ASN A 97 -3.94 -9.26 -4.85
N ALA A 98 -4.00 -9.25 -3.51
CA ALA A 98 -5.19 -9.62 -2.74
C ALA A 98 -5.79 -10.98 -3.15
N GLY A 99 -4.96 -11.87 -3.69
CA GLY A 99 -5.37 -13.19 -4.18
C GLY A 99 -5.31 -14.23 -3.08
N SER A 100 -6.37 -15.01 -2.96
CA SER A 100 -6.40 -16.18 -2.07
C SER A 100 -5.60 -17.33 -2.68
N TYR A 101 -4.84 -18.06 -1.86
CA TYR A 101 -4.19 -19.32 -2.26
C TYR A 101 -5.19 -20.34 -2.83
N GLN A 102 -6.47 -20.21 -2.47
CA GLN A 102 -7.51 -21.10 -2.95
C GLN A 102 -7.80 -20.96 -4.44
N GLN A 103 -7.33 -19.92 -5.13
CA GLN A 103 -7.55 -19.70 -6.57
C GLN A 103 -7.07 -20.88 -7.45
N VAL A 104 -6.08 -21.64 -7.00
CA VAL A 104 -5.53 -22.82 -7.71
C VAL A 104 -6.57 -23.91 -8.00
N ARG A 105 -7.63 -23.99 -7.19
CA ARG A 105 -8.57 -25.12 -7.13
C ARG A 105 -9.11 -25.56 -8.48
N SER A 106 -9.43 -24.61 -9.35
CA SER A 106 -10.10 -24.91 -10.63
C SER A 106 -9.14 -25.60 -11.60
N ILE A 107 -7.88 -25.16 -11.61
CA ILE A 107 -6.80 -25.71 -12.45
C ILE A 107 -6.34 -27.05 -11.89
N ALA A 108 -6.10 -27.14 -10.57
CA ALA A 108 -5.65 -28.38 -9.95
C ALA A 108 -6.70 -29.50 -10.02
N SER A 109 -7.98 -29.17 -9.83
CA SER A 109 -9.09 -30.11 -10.03
C SER A 109 -9.19 -30.58 -11.49
N ALA A 110 -8.99 -29.67 -12.46
CA ALA A 110 -8.97 -30.03 -13.88
C ALA A 110 -7.84 -31.02 -14.20
N ALA A 111 -6.63 -30.77 -13.71
CA ALA A 111 -5.49 -31.66 -13.92
C ALA A 111 -5.71 -33.05 -13.30
N SER A 112 -6.20 -33.11 -12.06
CA SER A 112 -6.46 -34.37 -11.34
C SER A 112 -7.53 -35.21 -12.04
N ARG A 113 -8.62 -34.58 -12.49
CA ARG A 113 -9.71 -35.25 -13.23
C ARG A 113 -9.29 -35.68 -14.64
N GLN A 114 -8.53 -34.86 -15.37
CA GLN A 114 -8.01 -35.23 -16.69
C GLN A 114 -7.09 -36.45 -16.61
N HIS A 115 -6.19 -36.48 -15.62
CA HIS A 115 -5.33 -37.63 -15.38
C HIS A 115 -6.13 -38.90 -15.04
N GLN A 116 -7.18 -38.81 -14.22
CA GLN A 116 -8.05 -39.94 -13.89
C GLN A 116 -8.78 -40.50 -15.13
N HIS A 117 -9.33 -39.63 -15.98
CA HIS A 117 -10.08 -40.04 -17.18
C HIS A 117 -9.20 -40.67 -18.28
N GLN A 118 -7.92 -40.34 -18.34
CA GLN A 118 -6.96 -41.00 -19.25
C GLN A 118 -6.70 -42.48 -18.89
N GLY A 119 -7.10 -42.95 -17.70
CA GLY A 119 -7.01 -44.36 -17.28
C GLY A 119 -8.15 -45.27 -17.77
N GLY A 120 -9.10 -44.77 -18.56
CA GLY A 120 -10.22 -45.54 -19.11
C GLY A 120 -9.89 -46.33 -20.39
N SER A 121 -10.64 -47.39 -20.68
CA SER A 121 -10.39 -48.42 -21.74
C SER A 121 -10.33 -47.94 -23.21
N THR A 122 -10.32 -46.63 -23.49
CA THR A 122 -10.28 -46.05 -24.85
C THR A 122 -9.21 -44.97 -25.05
N ALA A 123 -8.32 -44.71 -24.08
CA ALA A 123 -7.26 -43.71 -24.23
C ALA A 123 -6.04 -44.27 -25.00
N VAL A 124 -5.73 -43.68 -26.16
CA VAL A 124 -4.67 -44.13 -27.10
C VAL A 124 -3.27 -43.54 -26.77
N HIS A 125 -3.06 -42.84 -25.65
CA HIS A 125 -1.73 -42.36 -25.26
C HIS A 125 -1.33 -42.71 -23.82
N SER A 126 -0.03 -43.06 -23.73
CA SER A 126 0.76 -43.60 -22.62
C SER A 126 0.57 -42.94 -21.24
N LYS A 127 0.63 -43.78 -20.18
CA LYS A 127 0.84 -43.46 -18.76
C LYS A 127 1.35 -42.02 -18.51
N SER A 128 0.45 -41.09 -18.21
CA SER A 128 0.83 -39.73 -17.80
C SER A 128 1.28 -39.72 -16.34
N ASN A 129 2.30 -38.93 -16.01
CA ASN A 129 2.68 -38.64 -14.64
C ASN A 129 1.61 -37.76 -13.99
N HIS A 130 1.20 -38.11 -12.77
CA HIS A 130 0.35 -37.28 -11.94
C HIS A 130 1.01 -35.91 -11.68
N ILE A 131 0.22 -34.87 -11.40
CA ILE A 131 0.73 -33.55 -11.00
C ILE A 131 0.32 -33.27 -9.57
N ASP A 132 1.30 -32.95 -8.74
CA ASP A 132 1.09 -32.57 -7.35
C ASP A 132 1.09 -31.03 -7.23
N PHE A 133 -0.09 -30.45 -6.98
CA PHE A 133 -0.23 -29.00 -6.81
C PHE A 133 0.06 -28.56 -5.36
N TYR A 134 0.92 -27.57 -5.24
CA TYR A 134 1.19 -26.81 -4.03
C TYR A 134 0.72 -25.37 -4.25
N THR A 135 0.31 -24.68 -3.21
CA THR A 135 -0.13 -23.30 -3.30
C THR A 135 0.36 -22.49 -2.11
N VAL A 136 0.82 -21.29 -2.42
CA VAL A 136 1.37 -20.33 -1.47
C VAL A 136 0.26 -19.40 -0.97
N ASP A 137 0.24 -19.17 0.33
CA ASP A 137 -0.67 -18.24 0.99
C ASP A 137 0.08 -17.00 1.45
N PHE A 138 -0.13 -15.91 0.71
CA PHE A 138 0.42 -14.60 1.00
C PHE A 138 -0.48 -13.75 1.91
N ASN A 139 -1.47 -14.36 2.58
CA ASN A 139 -2.40 -13.66 3.47
C ASN A 139 -3.13 -12.48 2.77
N GLU A 140 -3.38 -12.63 1.47
CA GLU A 140 -4.10 -11.67 0.61
C GLU A 140 -3.52 -10.24 0.66
N GLU A 141 -2.20 -10.10 0.83
CA GLU A 141 -1.53 -8.80 0.83
C GLU A 141 -1.59 -8.07 -0.53
N PHE A 142 -1.59 -6.73 -0.50
CA PHE A 142 -1.73 -5.85 -1.66
C PHE A 142 -0.41 -5.65 -2.44
N SER A 143 0.06 -6.69 -3.13
CA SER A 143 1.34 -6.68 -3.84
C SER A 143 1.42 -5.76 -5.06
N ALA A 144 0.29 -5.29 -5.62
CA ALA A 144 0.30 -4.36 -6.74
C ALA A 144 0.72 -2.93 -6.35
N PHE A 145 0.66 -2.58 -5.07
CA PHE A 145 0.85 -1.21 -4.57
C PHE A 145 2.15 -1.02 -3.76
N HIS A 146 2.83 -2.11 -3.40
CA HIS A 146 3.93 -2.08 -2.43
C HIS A 146 5.08 -3.02 -2.85
N ALA A 147 6.21 -2.44 -3.26
CA ALA A 147 7.38 -3.16 -3.77
C ALA A 147 8.05 -4.03 -2.70
N GLN A 148 8.08 -3.59 -1.45
CA GLN A 148 8.66 -4.36 -0.35
C GLN A 148 7.88 -5.66 -0.08
N THR A 149 6.55 -5.66 -0.23
CA THR A 149 5.73 -6.88 -0.13
C THR A 149 6.15 -7.91 -1.19
N LEU A 150 6.33 -7.50 -2.45
CA LEU A 150 6.79 -8.41 -3.52
C LEU A 150 8.17 -9.03 -3.24
N ARG A 151 9.10 -8.26 -2.65
CA ARG A 151 10.44 -8.76 -2.28
C ARG A 151 10.38 -9.79 -1.14
N GLU A 152 9.43 -9.65 -0.23
CA GLU A 152 9.22 -10.61 0.85
C GLU A 152 8.53 -11.87 0.35
N GLN A 153 7.55 -11.71 -0.54
CA GLN A 153 6.91 -12.80 -1.26
C GLN A 153 7.94 -13.60 -2.07
N SER A 154 8.82 -12.94 -2.83
CA SER A 154 9.85 -13.62 -3.63
C SER A 154 10.82 -14.45 -2.78
N LYS A 155 11.25 -13.93 -1.62
CA LYS A 155 12.08 -14.70 -0.66
C LYS A 155 11.34 -15.92 -0.11
N PHE A 156 10.03 -15.82 0.12
CA PHE A 156 9.23 -16.96 0.55
C PHE A 156 9.08 -18.01 -0.55
N LEU A 157 8.97 -17.59 -1.81
CA LEU A 157 8.93 -18.50 -2.96
C LEU A 157 10.23 -19.29 -3.12
N GLN A 158 11.38 -18.65 -2.93
CA GLN A 158 12.69 -19.32 -2.92
C GLN A 158 12.70 -20.49 -1.92
N LEU A 159 12.29 -20.25 -0.68
CA LEU A 159 12.21 -21.30 0.35
C LEU A 159 11.14 -22.36 0.06
N SER A 160 10.07 -21.98 -0.66
CA SER A 160 9.01 -22.91 -1.04
C SER A 160 9.51 -23.96 -2.04
N ILE A 161 10.46 -23.62 -2.93
CA ILE A 161 11.07 -24.57 -3.87
C ILE A 161 11.76 -25.70 -3.11
N GLU A 162 12.67 -25.37 -2.19
CA GLU A 162 13.38 -26.35 -1.36
C GLU A 162 12.41 -27.19 -0.52
N ARG A 163 11.38 -26.54 0.04
CA ARG A 163 10.41 -27.23 0.90
C ARG A 163 9.54 -28.22 0.11
N VAL A 164 9.11 -27.87 -1.10
CA VAL A 164 8.29 -28.76 -1.95
C VAL A 164 9.10 -29.95 -2.41
N LEU A 165 10.33 -29.76 -2.88
CA LEU A 165 11.22 -30.85 -3.30
C LEU A 165 11.51 -31.83 -2.15
N ALA A 166 11.58 -31.34 -0.90
CA ALA A 166 11.79 -32.18 0.27
C ALA A 166 10.63 -33.17 0.56
N GLU A 167 9.40 -32.91 0.12
CA GLU A 167 8.27 -33.85 0.29
C GLU A 167 8.47 -35.17 -0.46
N TYR A 168 9.29 -35.16 -1.51
CA TYR A 168 9.59 -36.34 -2.33
C TYR A 168 10.77 -37.15 -1.82
N GLY A 169 11.32 -36.82 -0.63
CA GLY A 169 12.45 -37.54 -0.04
C GLY A 169 12.19 -39.04 0.19
N HIS A 170 10.93 -39.45 0.25
CA HIS A 170 10.49 -40.84 0.41
C HIS A 170 10.58 -41.68 -0.88
N LEU A 171 10.75 -41.05 -2.05
CA LEU A 171 10.91 -41.75 -3.33
C LEU A 171 12.34 -42.24 -3.54
N PRO A 172 12.56 -43.28 -4.39
CA PRO A 172 13.90 -43.66 -4.84
C PRO A 172 14.59 -42.52 -5.61
N GLU A 173 15.92 -42.43 -5.56
CA GLU A 173 16.69 -41.31 -6.14
C GLU A 173 16.40 -41.04 -7.62
N HIS A 174 16.15 -42.10 -8.41
CA HIS A 174 15.84 -42.00 -9.85
C HIS A 174 14.40 -41.53 -10.15
N SER A 175 13.53 -41.47 -9.15
CA SER A 175 12.13 -41.03 -9.26
C SER A 175 11.87 -39.74 -8.50
N LYS A 176 12.88 -39.15 -7.85
CA LYS A 176 12.73 -37.87 -7.16
C LYS A 176 12.72 -36.73 -8.18
N PRO A 177 11.72 -35.84 -8.16
CA PRO A 177 11.75 -34.63 -8.96
C PRO A 177 12.90 -33.73 -8.46
N THR A 178 13.66 -33.16 -9.39
CA THR A 178 14.73 -32.19 -9.10
C THR A 178 14.33 -30.76 -9.41
N GLN A 179 13.22 -30.57 -10.12
CA GLN A 179 12.73 -29.28 -10.58
C GLN A 179 11.24 -29.12 -10.27
N VAL A 180 10.76 -27.88 -10.18
CA VAL A 180 9.36 -27.52 -9.96
C VAL A 180 8.87 -26.58 -11.07
N THR A 181 7.59 -26.69 -11.43
CA THR A 181 6.95 -25.73 -12.33
C THR A 181 6.18 -24.68 -11.55
N PHE A 182 6.27 -23.41 -11.94
CA PHE A 182 5.43 -22.35 -11.36
C PHE A 182 4.20 -22.05 -12.23
N VAL A 183 3.04 -21.94 -11.59
CA VAL A 183 1.82 -21.38 -12.20
C VAL A 183 1.43 -20.14 -11.40
N SER A 184 1.60 -18.97 -11.99
CA SER A 184 1.49 -17.71 -11.24
C SER A 184 0.42 -16.81 -11.82
N HIS A 185 -0.44 -16.24 -10.97
CA HIS A 185 -1.50 -15.33 -11.40
C HIS A 185 -1.16 -13.88 -11.06
N SER A 186 -1.41 -12.96 -11.99
CA SER A 186 -1.29 -11.51 -11.77
C SER A 186 0.09 -11.12 -11.18
N MET A 187 0.14 -10.30 -10.13
CA MET A 187 1.40 -9.93 -9.46
C MET A 187 2.20 -11.11 -8.88
N GLY A 188 1.59 -12.30 -8.73
CA GLY A 188 2.29 -13.51 -8.33
C GLY A 188 3.34 -13.95 -9.36
N GLY A 189 3.12 -13.64 -10.65
CA GLY A 189 4.11 -13.88 -11.69
C GLY A 189 5.34 -12.98 -11.53
N ILE A 190 5.13 -11.72 -11.11
CA ILE A 190 6.23 -10.78 -10.82
C ILE A 190 7.01 -11.22 -9.57
N ALA A 191 6.32 -11.64 -8.50
CA ALA A 191 6.96 -12.20 -7.32
C ALA A 191 7.80 -13.45 -7.66
N THR A 192 7.27 -14.32 -8.53
CA THR A 192 7.96 -15.53 -8.99
C THR A 192 9.20 -15.19 -9.81
N LEU A 193 9.08 -14.38 -10.85
CA LEU A 193 10.24 -13.99 -11.67
C LEU A 193 11.31 -13.23 -10.87
N LEU A 194 10.90 -12.43 -9.88
CA LEU A 194 11.83 -11.79 -8.95
C LEU A 194 12.57 -12.80 -8.05
N ALA A 195 11.96 -13.94 -7.75
CA ALA A 195 12.56 -15.00 -6.92
C ALA A 195 13.65 -15.80 -7.68
N LEU A 196 13.59 -15.84 -9.01
CA LEU A 196 14.43 -16.70 -9.86
C LEU A 196 15.76 -16.01 -10.24
N ASP A 197 16.69 -15.97 -9.28
CA ASP A 197 18.10 -15.72 -9.59
C ASP A 197 18.81 -16.99 -10.10
N SER A 198 20.09 -16.89 -10.45
CA SER A 198 20.89 -18.00 -11.01
C SER A 198 20.86 -19.30 -10.20
N ARG A 199 20.71 -19.25 -8.86
CA ARG A 199 20.63 -20.45 -8.03
C ARG A 199 19.27 -21.11 -8.18
N TRP A 200 18.21 -20.34 -7.96
CA TRP A 200 16.85 -20.86 -7.90
C TRP A 200 16.27 -21.21 -9.27
N ALA A 201 16.66 -20.47 -10.31
CA ALA A 201 16.22 -20.73 -11.68
C ALA A 201 16.61 -22.14 -12.16
N SER A 202 17.74 -22.69 -11.72
CA SER A 202 18.16 -24.06 -12.07
C SER A 202 17.23 -25.16 -11.53
N MET A 203 16.47 -24.86 -10.47
CA MET A 203 15.50 -25.75 -9.83
C MET A 203 14.08 -25.59 -10.39
N VAL A 204 13.91 -24.78 -11.45
CA VAL A 204 12.62 -24.51 -12.08
C VAL A 204 12.71 -24.89 -13.54
N ASP A 205 11.78 -25.73 -14.01
CA ASP A 205 11.73 -26.18 -15.39
C ASP A 205 10.90 -25.24 -16.28
N ALA A 206 9.87 -24.60 -15.73
CA ALA A 206 9.01 -23.68 -16.45
C ALA A 206 8.26 -22.71 -15.53
N VAL A 207 7.88 -21.55 -16.09
CA VAL A 207 6.99 -20.58 -15.46
C VAL A 207 5.81 -20.28 -16.38
N VAL A 208 4.60 -20.70 -15.98
CA VAL A 208 3.35 -20.33 -16.63
C VAL A 208 2.73 -19.16 -15.87
N THR A 209 2.62 -18.01 -16.52
CA THR A 209 2.02 -16.81 -15.93
C THR A 209 0.64 -16.55 -16.52
N LEU A 210 -0.34 -16.24 -15.66
CA LEU A 210 -1.73 -15.98 -16.01
C LEU A 210 -2.06 -14.52 -15.72
N SER A 211 -2.42 -13.73 -16.74
CA SER A 211 -2.68 -12.28 -16.62
C SER A 211 -1.61 -11.53 -15.81
N THR A 212 -0.33 -11.86 -15.99
CA THR A 212 0.77 -11.20 -15.27
C THR A 212 1.23 -9.95 -16.01
N PRO A 213 1.33 -8.78 -15.35
CA PRO A 213 1.78 -7.55 -16.00
C PRO A 213 3.31 -7.51 -16.11
N HIS A 214 3.90 -8.09 -17.16
CA HIS A 214 5.36 -8.21 -17.39
C HIS A 214 6.06 -6.91 -17.79
N MET A 215 5.41 -6.01 -18.54
CA MET A 215 6.06 -4.79 -19.08
C MET A 215 6.07 -3.62 -18.10
N MET A 216 4.99 -3.44 -17.35
CA MET A 216 4.81 -2.33 -16.41
C MET A 216 3.83 -2.74 -15.30
N PRO A 217 3.98 -2.23 -14.07
CA PRO A 217 3.04 -2.54 -13.01
C PRO A 217 1.65 -1.95 -13.32
N PRO A 218 0.57 -2.57 -12.81
CA PRO A 218 -0.79 -2.06 -13.01
C PRO A 218 -0.99 -0.65 -12.44
N VAL A 219 -0.19 -0.31 -11.42
CA VAL A 219 -0.21 0.97 -10.70
C VAL A 219 1.23 1.38 -10.39
N THR A 220 1.66 2.52 -10.91
CA THR A 220 3.02 3.08 -10.74
C THR A 220 3.05 4.16 -9.64
N ILE A 221 2.84 3.75 -8.37
CA ILE A 221 2.87 4.70 -7.23
C ILE A 221 4.27 4.81 -6.63
N GLU A 222 4.96 3.68 -6.46
CA GLU A 222 6.24 3.61 -5.76
C GLU A 222 7.41 3.55 -6.75
N TYR A 223 8.43 4.38 -6.52
CA TYR A 223 9.66 4.36 -7.32
C TYR A 223 10.35 2.98 -7.31
N ASP A 224 10.35 2.31 -6.15
CA ASP A 224 10.96 0.99 -5.96
C ASP A 224 10.34 -0.13 -6.80
N MET A 225 9.09 0.05 -7.26
CA MET A 225 8.42 -0.92 -8.14
C MET A 225 9.13 -1.00 -9.49
N ASP A 226 9.58 0.13 -10.04
CA ASP A 226 10.33 0.17 -11.30
C ASP A 226 11.67 -0.58 -11.22
N ALA A 227 12.32 -0.54 -10.05
CA ALA A 227 13.54 -1.30 -9.79
C ALA A 227 13.32 -2.83 -9.82
N ILE A 228 12.15 -3.32 -9.41
CA ILE A 228 11.78 -4.75 -9.51
C ILE A 228 11.69 -5.17 -10.97
N TYR A 229 10.94 -4.42 -11.79
CA TYR A 229 10.78 -4.69 -13.22
C TYR A 229 12.11 -4.63 -13.98
N THR A 230 12.94 -3.63 -13.67
CA THR A 230 14.29 -3.51 -14.22
C THR A 230 15.16 -4.72 -13.87
N THR A 231 15.03 -5.26 -12.65
CA THR A 231 15.78 -6.44 -12.21
C THR A 231 15.33 -7.70 -12.96
N ILE A 232 14.03 -7.92 -13.09
CA ILE A 232 13.45 -9.03 -13.86
C ILE A 232 13.88 -8.96 -15.33
N SER A 233 13.84 -7.77 -15.94
CA SER A 233 14.28 -7.54 -17.31
C SER A 233 15.78 -7.82 -17.49
N ARG A 234 16.62 -7.45 -16.51
CA ARG A 234 18.05 -7.78 -16.52
C ARG A 234 18.30 -9.28 -16.43
N HIS A 235 17.62 -10.01 -15.54
CA HIS A 235 17.75 -11.47 -15.44
C HIS A 235 17.30 -12.17 -16.72
N SER A 236 16.23 -11.66 -17.34
CA SER A 236 15.77 -12.08 -18.66
C SER A 236 16.86 -11.93 -19.73
N GLN A 237 17.50 -10.75 -19.81
CA GLN A 237 18.58 -10.46 -20.76
C GLN A 237 19.82 -11.33 -20.56
N LEU A 238 20.09 -11.75 -19.32
CA LEU A 238 21.21 -12.63 -18.97
C LEU A 238 20.92 -14.12 -19.22
N GLY A 239 19.71 -14.48 -19.69
CA GLY A 239 19.32 -15.87 -19.92
C GLY A 239 19.19 -16.68 -18.62
N ILE A 240 18.96 -16.04 -17.48
CA ILE A 240 18.85 -16.70 -16.17
C ILE A 240 17.48 -17.38 -16.02
N HIS A 241 16.41 -16.75 -16.50
CA HIS A 241 15.06 -17.27 -16.30
C HIS A 241 14.80 -18.54 -17.13
N PRO A 242 14.07 -19.52 -16.57
CA PRO A 242 13.61 -20.70 -17.31
C PRO A 242 12.58 -20.30 -18.39
N PRO A 243 12.13 -21.25 -19.25
CA PRO A 243 11.05 -21.01 -20.19
C PRO A 243 9.83 -20.33 -19.55
N ILE A 244 9.34 -19.25 -20.18
CA ILE A 244 8.20 -18.47 -19.68
C ILE A 244 7.06 -18.52 -20.69
N VAL A 245 5.90 -18.98 -20.24
CA VAL A 245 4.64 -18.99 -21.00
C VAL A 245 3.68 -18.00 -20.36
N SER A 246 3.38 -16.89 -21.05
CA SER A 246 2.42 -15.88 -20.60
C SER A 246 1.07 -16.08 -21.28
N ILE A 247 0.02 -16.33 -20.50
CA ILE A 247 -1.37 -16.44 -20.96
C ILE A 247 -2.14 -15.19 -20.53
N CYS A 248 -2.65 -14.44 -21.51
CA CYS A 248 -3.27 -13.14 -21.33
C CYS A 248 -4.77 -13.18 -21.62
N GLY A 249 -5.58 -12.53 -20.77
CA GLY A 249 -7.04 -12.50 -20.92
C GLY A 249 -7.55 -11.62 -22.07
N GLY A 250 -6.66 -10.80 -22.65
CA GLY A 250 -7.01 -9.83 -23.69
C GLY A 250 -7.84 -8.68 -23.14
N ILE A 251 -8.62 -8.04 -24.00
CA ILE A 251 -9.42 -6.84 -23.68
C ILE A 251 -10.51 -7.07 -22.61
N SER A 252 -10.91 -8.31 -22.36
CA SER A 252 -11.84 -8.64 -21.27
C SER A 252 -11.17 -8.48 -19.90
N ASP A 253 -9.84 -8.60 -19.81
CA ASP A 253 -9.09 -8.30 -18.61
C ASP A 253 -8.98 -6.78 -18.44
N THR A 254 -9.92 -6.21 -17.69
CA THR A 254 -9.89 -4.79 -17.42
C THR A 254 -8.88 -4.41 -16.35
N GLN A 255 -8.30 -5.34 -15.57
CA GLN A 255 -7.33 -5.01 -14.52
C GLN A 255 -5.90 -4.93 -15.08
N ILE A 256 -5.55 -5.86 -15.95
CA ILE A 256 -4.25 -5.96 -16.60
C ILE A 256 -4.43 -5.71 -18.08
N VAL A 257 -3.93 -4.57 -18.55
CA VAL A 257 -3.99 -4.20 -19.97
C VAL A 257 -3.26 -5.23 -20.83
N SER A 258 -3.85 -5.64 -21.95
CA SER A 258 -3.32 -6.65 -22.89
C SER A 258 -1.81 -6.49 -23.15
N GLU A 259 -1.37 -5.25 -23.37
CA GLU A 259 0.00 -4.87 -23.70
C GLU A 259 0.97 -5.09 -22.54
N SER A 260 0.51 -4.88 -21.30
CA SER A 260 1.33 -5.12 -20.11
C SER A 260 1.58 -6.62 -19.87
N CYS A 261 0.69 -7.48 -20.37
CA CYS A 261 0.77 -8.93 -20.20
C CYS A 261 1.71 -9.63 -21.21
N VAL A 262 2.10 -8.93 -22.28
CA VAL A 262 3.04 -9.45 -23.27
C VAL A 262 4.45 -9.51 -22.67
N LEU A 263 5.19 -10.58 -22.96
CA LEU A 263 6.59 -10.68 -22.55
C LEU A 263 7.48 -9.72 -23.37
N PRO A 264 8.45 -9.02 -22.74
CA PRO A 264 9.37 -8.14 -23.45
C PRO A 264 10.20 -8.92 -24.47
N ASN A 265 10.38 -8.34 -25.66
CA ASN A 265 11.29 -8.92 -26.65
C ASN A 265 12.74 -8.77 -26.15
N THR A 266 13.41 -9.90 -25.89
CA THR A 266 14.76 -9.90 -25.31
C THR A 266 15.69 -10.68 -26.24
N PRO A 267 16.65 -10.01 -26.91
CA PRO A 267 17.54 -10.66 -27.87
C PRO A 267 18.26 -11.86 -27.26
N GLY A 268 18.20 -13.03 -27.91
CA GLY A 268 18.86 -14.26 -27.46
C GLY A 268 18.05 -15.16 -26.51
N SER A 269 16.80 -14.81 -26.18
CA SER A 269 15.88 -15.65 -25.39
C SER A 269 14.52 -15.91 -26.06
N GLU A 270 14.43 -15.61 -27.35
CA GLU A 270 13.19 -15.67 -28.13
C GLU A 270 12.59 -17.09 -28.16
N ASP A 271 13.45 -18.11 -28.21
CA ASP A 271 13.02 -19.51 -28.25
C ASP A 271 12.47 -20.05 -26.92
N LEU A 272 12.64 -19.34 -25.81
CA LEU A 272 12.20 -19.78 -24.47
C LEU A 272 10.99 -18.98 -23.95
N ARG A 273 10.43 -18.09 -24.77
CA ARG A 273 9.36 -17.18 -24.38
C ARG A 273 8.16 -17.33 -25.30
N LEU A 274 6.98 -17.53 -24.72
CA LEU A 274 5.74 -17.67 -25.47
C LEU A 274 4.66 -16.79 -24.84
N THR A 275 4.05 -15.91 -25.64
CA THR A 275 2.85 -15.17 -25.24
C THR A 275 1.65 -15.74 -25.99
N ALA A 276 0.59 -16.05 -25.24
CA ALA A 276 -0.67 -16.58 -25.74
C ALA A 276 -1.86 -15.76 -25.23
N PHE A 277 -2.81 -15.39 -26.10
CA PHE A 277 -4.04 -14.70 -25.72
C PHE A 277 -5.20 -15.69 -25.70
N THR A 278 -6.01 -15.69 -24.64
CA THR A 278 -7.13 -16.64 -24.50
C THR A 278 -8.15 -16.53 -25.64
N SER A 279 -8.24 -15.36 -26.28
CA SER A 279 -9.09 -15.13 -27.45
C SER A 279 -8.59 -15.81 -28.73
N ALA A 280 -7.32 -16.19 -28.80
CA ALA A 280 -6.70 -16.86 -29.94
C ALA A 280 -6.27 -18.31 -29.65
N ILE A 281 -6.15 -18.70 -28.37
CA ILE A 281 -5.80 -20.08 -28.00
C ILE A 281 -6.86 -21.04 -28.58
N PRO A 282 -6.45 -22.08 -29.32
CA PRO A 282 -7.36 -23.10 -29.85
C PRO A 282 -8.23 -23.72 -28.75
N MET A 283 -9.52 -23.92 -29.03
CA MET A 283 -10.53 -24.43 -28.07
C MET A 283 -10.87 -23.50 -26.89
N VAL A 284 -10.21 -22.34 -26.77
CA VAL A 284 -10.55 -21.31 -25.78
C VAL A 284 -11.32 -20.18 -26.44
N TRP A 285 -10.74 -19.53 -27.47
CA TRP A 285 -11.34 -18.46 -28.30
C TRP A 285 -12.19 -17.42 -27.56
N THR A 286 -11.88 -17.15 -26.30
CA THR A 286 -12.67 -16.25 -25.47
C THR A 286 -11.72 -15.38 -24.64
N GLY A 287 -11.95 -14.07 -24.68
CA GLY A 287 -11.29 -13.15 -23.77
C GLY A 287 -11.86 -13.34 -22.38
N VAL A 288 -11.01 -13.49 -21.38
CA VAL A 288 -11.43 -13.70 -19.98
C VAL A 288 -11.13 -12.47 -19.15
N ASP A 289 -12.03 -12.14 -18.23
CA ASP A 289 -11.73 -11.13 -17.22
C ASP A 289 -10.61 -11.59 -16.27
N HIS A 290 -10.09 -10.64 -15.48
CA HIS A 290 -8.94 -10.87 -14.62
C HIS A 290 -9.12 -12.02 -13.62
N GLN A 291 -10.33 -12.15 -13.06
CA GLN A 291 -10.64 -13.18 -12.07
C GLN A 291 -11.00 -14.49 -12.75
N ALA A 292 -11.73 -14.43 -13.87
CA ALA A 292 -12.08 -15.58 -14.69
C ALA A 292 -10.86 -16.35 -15.18
N MET A 293 -9.72 -15.68 -15.38
CA MET A 293 -8.46 -16.31 -15.80
C MET A 293 -8.11 -17.60 -15.03
N VAL A 294 -8.40 -17.68 -13.73
CA VAL A 294 -8.05 -18.86 -12.91
C VAL A 294 -9.18 -19.89 -12.73
N TRP A 295 -10.43 -19.56 -13.08
CA TRP A 295 -11.57 -20.47 -12.91
C TRP A 295 -12.32 -20.82 -14.19
N CYS A 296 -12.04 -20.11 -15.28
CA CYS A 296 -12.69 -20.32 -16.55
C CYS A 296 -12.49 -21.75 -17.06
N HIS A 297 -13.58 -22.44 -17.41
CA HIS A 297 -13.47 -23.85 -17.78
C HIS A 297 -12.55 -24.09 -18.98
N GLN A 298 -12.65 -23.28 -20.02
CA GLN A 298 -11.86 -23.42 -21.25
C GLN A 298 -10.38 -23.17 -20.97
N VAL A 299 -10.07 -22.08 -20.25
CA VAL A 299 -8.68 -21.73 -19.89
C VAL A 299 -8.08 -22.76 -18.95
N ARG A 300 -8.76 -23.10 -17.84
CA ARG A 300 -8.24 -24.06 -16.86
C ARG A 300 -8.02 -25.43 -17.48
N TRP A 301 -8.86 -25.84 -18.44
CA TRP A 301 -8.74 -27.13 -19.12
C TRP A 301 -7.47 -27.16 -19.97
N THR A 302 -7.23 -26.11 -20.76
CA THR A 302 -6.03 -25.98 -21.58
C THR A 302 -4.76 -25.88 -20.73
N VAL A 303 -4.77 -25.08 -19.66
CA VAL A 303 -3.63 -24.97 -18.73
C VAL A 303 -3.34 -26.30 -18.04
N ALA A 304 -4.36 -27.01 -17.55
CA ALA A 304 -4.18 -28.32 -16.92
C ALA A 304 -3.62 -29.36 -17.90
N SER A 305 -4.12 -29.40 -19.14
CA SER A 305 -3.58 -30.29 -20.17
C SER A 305 -2.13 -29.95 -20.53
N LEU A 306 -1.81 -28.66 -20.67
CA LEU A 306 -0.44 -28.21 -20.92
C LEU A 306 0.52 -28.72 -19.83
N LEU A 307 0.15 -28.57 -18.56
CA LEU A 307 0.98 -29.03 -17.45
C LEU A 307 1.13 -30.56 -17.45
N LEU A 308 0.10 -31.32 -17.82
CA LEU A 308 0.16 -32.78 -17.91
C LEU A 308 1.07 -33.23 -19.05
N ASP A 309 0.96 -32.62 -20.22
CA ASP A 309 1.81 -32.92 -21.37
C ASP A 309 3.28 -32.58 -21.05
N TRP A 310 3.51 -31.45 -20.37
CA TRP A 310 4.84 -31.02 -19.93
C TRP A 310 5.46 -31.97 -18.92
N ALA A 311 4.71 -32.44 -17.92
CA ALA A 311 5.17 -33.41 -16.92
C ALA A 311 5.58 -34.77 -17.52
N ASN A 312 5.17 -35.06 -18.76
CA ASN A 312 5.52 -36.28 -19.50
C ASN A 312 6.68 -36.11 -20.48
N ALA A 313 7.15 -34.87 -20.68
CA ALA A 313 8.21 -34.55 -21.62
C ALA A 313 9.57 -34.97 -21.05
N ASN A 314 9.97 -36.22 -21.28
CA ASN A 314 11.28 -36.76 -20.89
C ASN A 314 12.42 -36.18 -21.75
N GLY A 315 12.76 -34.89 -21.55
CA GLY A 315 13.87 -34.21 -22.23
C GLY A 315 13.54 -33.57 -23.58
N VAL A 316 12.26 -33.46 -23.93
CA VAL A 316 11.78 -32.62 -25.06
C VAL A 316 11.61 -31.19 -24.54
N ASP A 317 11.96 -30.19 -25.37
CA ASP A 317 11.87 -28.78 -24.97
C ASP A 317 10.41 -28.39 -24.71
N GLY A 318 10.04 -28.22 -23.44
CA GLY A 318 8.63 -28.07 -23.01
C GLY A 318 7.95 -26.83 -23.58
N ILE A 319 8.74 -25.85 -24.05
CA ILE A 319 8.24 -24.69 -24.78
C ILE A 319 7.62 -25.06 -26.15
N ASP A 320 8.10 -26.11 -26.82
CA ASP A 320 7.53 -26.59 -28.08
C ASP A 320 6.16 -27.24 -27.87
N ILE A 321 5.99 -27.97 -26.76
CA ILE A 321 4.68 -28.50 -26.34
C ILE A 321 3.72 -27.34 -26.06
N ALA A 322 4.20 -26.30 -25.38
CA ALA A 322 3.41 -25.10 -25.13
C ALA A 322 3.00 -24.40 -26.44
N ARG A 323 3.92 -24.29 -27.42
CA ARG A 323 3.61 -23.73 -28.74
C ARG A 323 2.53 -24.55 -29.45
N GLU A 324 2.69 -25.86 -29.51
CA GLU A 324 1.73 -26.74 -30.18
C GLU A 324 0.33 -26.62 -29.57
N ARG A 325 0.24 -26.56 -28.24
CA ARG A 325 -1.03 -26.50 -27.51
C ARG A 325 -1.69 -25.12 -27.57
N LEU A 326 -0.91 -24.05 -27.43
CA LEU A 326 -1.44 -22.68 -27.26
C LEU A 326 -1.56 -21.91 -28.57
N VAL A 327 -0.70 -22.20 -29.56
CA VAL A 327 -0.70 -21.54 -30.87
C VAL A 327 -1.40 -22.41 -31.91
N GLY A 328 -1.13 -23.71 -31.88
CA GLY A 328 -1.67 -24.70 -32.82
C GLY A 328 -0.60 -25.63 -33.38
N PRO A 329 -1.01 -26.73 -34.02
CA PRO A 329 -0.08 -27.76 -34.50
C PRO A 329 0.80 -27.23 -35.64
N ARG A 330 2.13 -27.38 -35.51
CA ARG A 330 3.05 -27.34 -36.65
C ARG A 330 2.83 -28.61 -37.47
N ALA A 331 2.06 -28.54 -38.55
CA ALA A 331 1.77 -29.73 -39.34
C ALA A 331 3.04 -30.23 -40.07
N ALA A 332 3.49 -31.43 -39.73
CA ALA A 332 4.32 -32.26 -40.59
C ALA A 332 3.41 -33.07 -41.54
N PRO A 333 3.80 -33.30 -42.80
CA PRO A 333 3.01 -34.08 -43.74
C PRO A 333 2.84 -35.52 -43.26
N LEU A 334 1.61 -35.94 -42.98
CA LEU A 334 1.28 -37.35 -42.75
C LEU A 334 1.24 -38.06 -44.11
N SER A 335 2.15 -39.03 -44.31
CA SER A 335 2.11 -39.95 -45.44
C SER A 335 1.06 -41.03 -45.15
N LEU A 336 -0.14 -40.87 -45.72
CA LEU A 336 -1.24 -41.85 -45.59
C LEU A 336 -1.50 -42.51 -46.95
N PRO A 337 -1.41 -43.85 -47.10
CA PRO A 337 -1.42 -44.50 -48.41
C PRO A 337 -2.77 -44.60 -49.12
N ASP A 338 -3.89 -44.80 -48.41
CA ASP A 338 -5.15 -45.23 -49.06
C ASP A 338 -6.36 -44.43 -48.55
N GLY A 339 -6.89 -43.54 -49.39
CA GLY A 339 -8.05 -42.69 -49.11
C GLY A 339 -8.74 -42.17 -50.37
N ASN A 340 -10.00 -41.73 -50.24
CA ASN A 340 -10.75 -41.13 -51.36
C ASN A 340 -10.06 -39.84 -51.83
N ILE A 341 -9.92 -39.68 -53.15
CA ILE A 341 -9.26 -38.51 -53.78
C ILE A 341 -10.32 -37.47 -54.18
N ILE A 342 -10.16 -36.25 -53.68
CA ILE A 342 -10.91 -35.06 -54.13
C ILE A 342 -9.92 -34.17 -54.85
N THR A 343 -10.24 -33.73 -56.07
CA THR A 343 -9.35 -32.89 -56.88
C THR A 343 -9.90 -31.47 -57.06
N PHE A 344 -9.03 -30.48 -56.92
CA PHE A 344 -9.35 -29.07 -57.15
C PHE A 344 -8.43 -28.46 -58.21
N PRO A 345 -8.94 -27.62 -59.14
CA PRO A 345 -8.10 -26.98 -60.13
C PRO A 345 -7.20 -25.90 -59.49
N ILE A 346 -5.91 -25.93 -59.83
CA ILE A 346 -4.93 -24.89 -59.47
C ILE A 346 -4.91 -23.85 -60.59
N SER A 347 -5.28 -22.61 -60.27
CA SER A 347 -5.18 -21.45 -61.17
C SER A 347 -4.37 -20.35 -60.50
N SER A 348 -3.04 -20.41 -60.69
CA SER A 348 -2.09 -19.48 -60.07
C SER A 348 -1.66 -18.40 -61.07
N ALA A 349 -2.56 -17.46 -61.35
CA ALA A 349 -2.24 -16.33 -62.23
C ALA A 349 -1.58 -15.15 -61.49
N THR A 350 -1.71 -15.04 -60.16
CA THR A 350 -1.31 -13.83 -59.41
C THR A 350 -0.82 -14.03 -57.97
N SER A 351 -1.01 -15.20 -57.32
CA SER A 351 -0.47 -15.49 -55.98
C SER A 351 -0.17 -17.00 -55.83
N PRO A 352 1.00 -17.40 -55.29
CA PRO A 352 1.35 -18.81 -55.03
C PRO A 352 0.66 -19.38 -53.77
N THR A 353 0.09 -18.54 -52.90
CA THR A 353 -0.57 -18.99 -51.67
C THR A 353 -2.06 -19.27 -51.91
N MET A 354 -2.49 -20.47 -51.50
CA MET A 354 -3.89 -20.90 -51.57
C MET A 354 -4.35 -21.42 -50.20
N THR A 355 -5.63 -21.26 -49.88
CA THR A 355 -6.17 -21.64 -48.57
C THR A 355 -7.24 -22.71 -48.73
N LEU A 356 -7.10 -23.79 -47.96
CA LEU A 356 -8.02 -24.91 -47.89
C LEU A 356 -8.78 -24.89 -46.55
N LEU A 357 -10.11 -24.74 -46.61
CA LEU A 357 -11.01 -24.80 -45.44
C LEU A 357 -11.66 -26.19 -45.35
N ARG A 358 -11.60 -26.82 -44.17
CA ARG A 358 -12.09 -28.19 -43.94
C ARG A 358 -12.49 -28.47 -42.49
N ARG A 359 -13.16 -29.60 -42.23
CA ARG A 359 -13.39 -30.07 -40.85
C ARG A 359 -12.15 -30.73 -40.27
N ARG A 360 -12.05 -30.72 -38.94
CA ARG A 360 -10.90 -31.29 -38.21
C ARG A 360 -10.78 -32.81 -38.34
N THR A 361 -11.89 -33.53 -38.47
CA THR A 361 -11.94 -35.01 -38.42
C THR A 361 -11.27 -35.72 -39.60
N ASP A 362 -10.92 -35.00 -40.66
CA ASP A 362 -10.36 -35.58 -41.87
C ASP A 362 -8.82 -35.63 -41.76
N ALA A 363 -8.21 -36.81 -41.66
CA ALA A 363 -6.76 -36.93 -41.86
C ALA A 363 -6.46 -36.79 -43.36
N LEU A 364 -5.58 -35.86 -43.74
CA LEU A 364 -5.34 -35.52 -45.15
C LEU A 364 -3.86 -35.63 -45.56
N SER A 365 -3.65 -36.15 -46.77
CA SER A 365 -2.42 -35.94 -47.55
C SER A 365 -2.73 -35.02 -48.73
N LEU A 366 -1.90 -34.00 -48.94
CA LEU A 366 -2.06 -32.98 -49.98
C LEU A 366 -0.92 -33.12 -50.99
N GLN A 367 -1.27 -33.24 -52.28
CA GLN A 367 -0.30 -33.33 -53.37
C GLN A 367 -0.69 -32.39 -54.51
N GLU A 368 0.27 -31.66 -55.07
CA GLU A 368 0.10 -30.87 -56.29
C GLU A 368 0.53 -31.69 -57.50
N CYS A 369 -0.35 -31.84 -58.49
CA CYS A 369 -0.12 -32.63 -59.68
C CYS A 369 -0.08 -31.76 -60.93
N ASP A 370 0.95 -31.95 -61.76
CA ASP A 370 1.06 -31.27 -63.06
C ASP A 370 0.04 -31.82 -64.08
N GLU A 371 -0.11 -31.14 -65.22
CA GLU A 371 -1.03 -31.58 -66.31
C GLU A 371 -0.64 -32.94 -66.92
N LYS A 372 0.56 -33.47 -66.61
CA LYS A 372 1.06 -34.78 -67.07
C LYS A 372 0.82 -35.89 -66.04
N GLY A 373 0.29 -35.56 -64.86
CA GLY A 373 -0.02 -36.51 -63.78
C GLY A 373 1.14 -36.78 -62.80
N ASN A 374 2.20 -35.97 -62.79
CA ASN A 374 3.26 -36.08 -61.78
C ASN A 374 2.86 -35.28 -60.52
N CYS A 375 2.77 -35.96 -59.37
CA CYS A 375 2.32 -35.37 -58.11
C CYS A 375 3.46 -35.18 -57.11
N PHE A 376 3.51 -34.03 -56.44
CA PHE A 376 4.47 -33.68 -55.40
C PHE A 376 3.74 -33.35 -54.09
N PRO A 377 4.25 -33.75 -52.91
CA PRO A 377 3.63 -33.40 -51.63
C PRO A 377 3.71 -31.89 -51.38
N VAL A 378 2.62 -31.32 -50.85
CA VAL A 378 2.53 -29.89 -50.53
C VAL A 378 2.65 -29.71 -49.01
N GLU A 379 3.59 -28.86 -48.59
CA GLU A 379 3.67 -28.42 -47.20
C GLU A 379 2.57 -27.40 -46.90
N PHE A 380 2.01 -27.49 -45.70
CA PHE A 380 0.92 -26.62 -45.29
C PHE A 380 0.99 -26.28 -43.81
N ARG A 381 0.53 -25.07 -43.49
CA ARG A 381 0.31 -24.64 -42.11
C ARG A 381 -1.19 -24.66 -41.84
N SER A 382 -1.61 -25.33 -40.77
CA SER A 382 -3.01 -25.40 -40.37
C SER A 382 -3.30 -24.57 -39.13
N ASP A 383 -4.25 -23.65 -39.24
CA ASP A 383 -4.79 -22.90 -38.12
C ASP A 383 -6.22 -23.37 -37.82
N LEU A 384 -6.59 -23.39 -36.55
CA LEU A 384 -7.92 -23.79 -36.10
C LEU A 384 -8.82 -22.55 -36.00
N LEU A 385 -9.91 -22.54 -36.75
CA LEU A 385 -10.90 -21.45 -36.74
C LEU A 385 -12.21 -21.92 -36.09
N PRO A 386 -12.88 -21.05 -35.31
CA PRO A 386 -14.16 -21.39 -34.72
C PRO A 386 -15.31 -21.35 -35.74
N LEU A 387 -16.23 -22.31 -35.63
CA LEU A 387 -17.46 -22.41 -36.42
C LEU A 387 -18.68 -22.53 -35.49
N PRO A 388 -19.29 -21.41 -35.07
CA PRO A 388 -20.44 -21.44 -34.16
C PRO A 388 -21.65 -22.16 -34.77
N ARG A 389 -22.24 -23.11 -34.02
CA ARG A 389 -23.52 -23.76 -34.40
C ARG A 389 -24.70 -22.79 -34.37
N ASN A 390 -24.75 -21.94 -33.34
CA ASN A 390 -25.73 -20.89 -33.20
C ASN A 390 -25.09 -19.55 -33.56
N THR A 391 -25.39 -19.09 -34.77
CA THR A 391 -24.86 -17.86 -35.34
C THR A 391 -25.45 -16.58 -34.75
N SER A 392 -26.52 -16.71 -33.95
CA SER A 392 -27.18 -15.59 -33.27
C SER A 392 -26.71 -15.40 -31.82
N ALA A 393 -25.92 -16.34 -31.28
CA ALA A 393 -25.36 -16.27 -29.92
C ALA A 393 -23.88 -15.82 -29.96
N PRO A 394 -23.37 -15.15 -28.91
CA PRO A 394 -21.93 -14.88 -28.80
C PRO A 394 -21.16 -16.20 -28.76
N PHE A 395 -19.98 -16.23 -29.41
CA PHE A 395 -19.10 -17.39 -29.44
C PHE A 395 -17.87 -17.17 -28.55
N PRO A 396 -17.46 -18.14 -27.70
CA PRO A 396 -18.16 -19.40 -27.39
C PRO A 396 -19.53 -19.17 -26.74
N SER A 397 -20.47 -20.11 -26.94
CA SER A 397 -21.78 -20.07 -26.30
C SER A 397 -21.62 -20.07 -24.76
N PRO A 398 -22.15 -19.07 -24.03
CA PRO A 398 -22.10 -19.07 -22.58
C PRO A 398 -22.75 -20.33 -22.01
N GLY A 399 -22.01 -21.10 -21.21
CA GLY A 399 -22.51 -22.30 -20.52
C GLY A 399 -22.52 -23.61 -21.32
N GLU A 400 -22.33 -23.56 -22.65
CA GLU A 400 -22.19 -24.78 -23.49
C GLU A 400 -20.73 -25.07 -23.86
N GLY A 401 -19.84 -24.10 -23.64
CA GLY A 401 -18.41 -24.21 -23.90
C GLY A 401 -18.04 -24.31 -25.38
N VAL A 402 -16.88 -24.91 -25.67
CA VAL A 402 -16.37 -25.12 -27.03
C VAL A 402 -16.28 -26.62 -27.28
N ASN A 403 -17.03 -27.14 -28.27
CA ASN A 403 -16.89 -28.53 -28.71
C ASN A 403 -15.88 -28.64 -29.85
N LEU A 404 -15.22 -29.79 -29.93
CA LEU A 404 -14.23 -30.06 -30.98
C LEU A 404 -14.83 -30.06 -32.39
N ASP A 405 -16.12 -30.35 -32.52
CA ASP A 405 -16.88 -30.33 -33.78
C ASP A 405 -17.23 -28.90 -34.25
N ASP A 406 -17.06 -27.90 -33.38
CA ASP A 406 -17.38 -26.48 -33.66
C ASP A 406 -16.14 -25.73 -34.18
N ALA A 407 -15.24 -26.47 -34.81
CA ALA A 407 -13.97 -25.98 -35.32
C ALA A 407 -13.71 -26.47 -36.75
N ILE A 408 -13.18 -25.57 -37.57
CA ILE A 408 -12.68 -25.87 -38.91
C ILE A 408 -11.17 -25.64 -38.94
N LEU A 409 -10.49 -26.31 -39.85
CA LEU A 409 -9.08 -26.09 -40.14
C LEU A 409 -8.96 -25.21 -41.38
N SER A 410 -8.18 -24.15 -41.27
CA SER A 410 -7.67 -23.37 -42.39
C SER A 410 -6.25 -23.79 -42.66
N SER A 411 -6.00 -24.41 -43.81
CA SER A 411 -4.66 -24.80 -44.24
C SER A 411 -4.16 -23.85 -45.33
N ASP A 412 -3.16 -23.04 -45.02
CA ASP A 412 -2.46 -22.24 -46.02
C ASP A 412 -1.39 -23.10 -46.71
N LEU A 413 -1.47 -23.13 -48.04
CA LEU A 413 -0.71 -23.98 -48.95
C LEU A 413 0.20 -23.11 -49.80
N ASN A 414 1.48 -23.49 -49.89
CA ASN A 414 2.42 -22.85 -50.81
C ASN A 414 2.52 -23.71 -52.08
N ILE A 415 1.80 -23.30 -53.13
CA ILE A 415 1.70 -24.07 -54.37
C ILE A 415 2.75 -23.59 -55.36
N THR A 416 3.56 -24.52 -55.88
CA THR A 416 4.65 -24.20 -56.80
C THR A 416 4.20 -24.25 -58.27
N LEU A 417 3.15 -25.02 -58.57
CA LEU A 417 2.61 -25.15 -59.92
C LEU A 417 1.74 -23.94 -60.33
N SER A 418 1.97 -23.43 -61.55
CA SER A 418 1.17 -22.33 -62.12
C SER A 418 -0.19 -22.80 -62.66
N LYS A 419 -0.26 -24.04 -63.14
CA LYS A 419 -1.46 -24.76 -63.61
C LYS A 419 -1.33 -26.24 -63.25
N GLY A 420 -2.41 -26.85 -62.77
CA GLY A 420 -2.43 -28.25 -62.35
C GLY A 420 -3.66 -28.58 -61.52
N MET A 421 -3.61 -29.69 -60.78
CA MET A 421 -4.67 -30.12 -59.86
C MET A 421 -4.09 -30.35 -58.46
N LEU A 422 -4.80 -29.91 -57.43
CA LEU A 422 -4.52 -30.28 -56.05
C LEU A 422 -5.29 -31.56 -55.72
N GLU A 423 -4.58 -32.65 -55.42
CA GLU A 423 -5.15 -33.88 -54.90
C GLU A 423 -5.22 -33.84 -53.36
N VAL A 424 -6.43 -33.99 -52.84
CA VAL A 424 -6.72 -34.08 -51.42
C VAL A 424 -7.16 -35.51 -51.10
N ARG A 425 -6.34 -36.25 -50.35
CA ARG A 425 -6.61 -37.65 -49.97
C ARG A 425 -7.12 -37.74 -48.54
N SER A 426 -8.31 -38.31 -48.32
CA SER A 426 -8.91 -38.45 -46.98
C SER A 426 -9.14 -39.91 -46.55
N VAL A 427 -8.82 -40.22 -45.28
CA VAL A 427 -8.84 -41.58 -44.68
C VAL A 427 -10.25 -42.08 -44.32
N GLN A 428 -11.20 -41.18 -44.08
CA GLN A 428 -12.61 -41.52 -43.90
C GLN A 428 -13.37 -40.95 -45.07
N GLY A 429 -14.37 -41.66 -45.59
CA GLY A 429 -15.16 -41.27 -46.77
C GLY A 429 -15.74 -39.87 -46.63
N ALA A 430 -14.92 -38.87 -46.96
CA ALA A 430 -15.25 -37.47 -46.88
C ALA A 430 -16.38 -37.27 -47.88
N ARG A 431 -17.59 -37.06 -47.36
CA ARG A 431 -18.64 -36.50 -48.20
C ARG A 431 -18.09 -35.19 -48.73
N LYS A 432 -18.34 -34.93 -50.01
CA LYS A 432 -17.90 -33.74 -50.76
C LYS A 432 -18.41 -32.39 -50.19
N ASP A 433 -19.06 -32.41 -49.03
CA ASP A 433 -19.92 -31.35 -48.51
C ASP A 433 -19.14 -30.31 -47.66
N TRP A 434 -17.85 -30.51 -47.33
CA TRP A 434 -17.08 -29.58 -46.47
C TRP A 434 -15.57 -29.50 -46.77
N VAL A 435 -15.17 -29.36 -48.04
CA VAL A 435 -13.78 -29.01 -48.42
C VAL A 435 -13.83 -27.88 -49.44
N VAL A 436 -13.35 -26.69 -49.06
CA VAL A 436 -13.35 -25.50 -49.91
C VAL A 436 -11.93 -25.06 -50.17
N PHE A 437 -11.56 -24.93 -51.45
CA PHE A 437 -10.23 -24.54 -51.89
C PHE A 437 -10.30 -23.29 -52.75
N GLY A 438 -9.39 -22.35 -52.52
CA GLY A 438 -9.33 -21.12 -53.28
C GLY A 438 -8.08 -20.30 -52.96
N ARG A 439 -8.01 -19.13 -53.57
CA ARG A 439 -6.85 -18.24 -53.46
C ARG A 439 -6.81 -17.52 -52.12
N HIS A 440 -5.60 -17.26 -51.64
CA HIS A 440 -5.33 -16.28 -50.60
C HIS A 440 -4.90 -14.96 -51.23
N VAL A 441 -5.64 -13.89 -50.97
CA VAL A 441 -5.42 -12.57 -51.60
C VAL A 441 -5.09 -11.52 -50.54
N TYR A 442 -3.93 -10.88 -50.70
CA TYR A 442 -3.49 -9.76 -49.88
C TYR A 442 -3.87 -8.44 -50.55
N ARG A 443 -4.61 -7.57 -49.85
CA ARG A 443 -4.98 -6.23 -50.35
C ARG A 443 -4.64 -5.16 -49.32
N SER A 444 -4.01 -4.07 -49.78
CA SER A 444 -3.83 -2.85 -49.00
C SER A 444 -4.93 -1.86 -49.36
N VAL A 445 -5.77 -1.50 -48.39
CA VAL A 445 -6.93 -0.64 -48.58
C VAL A 445 -6.55 0.78 -48.15
N ARG A 446 -6.66 1.74 -49.07
CA ARG A 446 -6.56 3.17 -48.77
C ARG A 446 -7.97 3.70 -48.48
N GLY A 447 -8.15 4.36 -47.33
CA GLY A 447 -9.46 4.76 -46.83
C GLY A 447 -10.03 3.78 -45.80
N GLY A 448 -11.33 3.91 -45.54
CA GLY A 448 -12.07 3.09 -44.59
C GLY A 448 -13.07 2.15 -45.26
N SER A 449 -13.03 1.93 -46.57
CA SER A 449 -13.98 1.05 -47.27
C SER A 449 -13.27 0.20 -48.31
N TRP A 450 -13.66 -1.06 -48.37
CA TRP A 450 -13.22 -2.02 -49.37
C TRP A 450 -14.45 -2.68 -49.99
N GLU A 451 -14.45 -2.84 -51.31
CA GLU A 451 -15.48 -3.49 -52.08
C GLU A 451 -14.83 -4.60 -52.93
N ARG A 452 -15.58 -5.68 -53.14
CA ARG A 452 -15.11 -6.82 -53.92
C ARG A 452 -14.94 -6.43 -55.40
N GLU A 453 -13.80 -6.79 -55.99
CA GLU A 453 -13.54 -6.62 -57.42
C GLU A 453 -14.22 -7.74 -58.24
N GLU A 454 -14.71 -7.42 -59.45
CA GLU A 454 -15.36 -8.41 -60.34
C GLU A 454 -14.44 -9.59 -60.72
N ASN A 455 -13.11 -9.39 -60.70
CA ASN A 455 -12.11 -10.41 -61.07
C ASN A 455 -11.71 -11.36 -59.92
N ASP A 456 -12.25 -11.19 -58.71
CA ASP A 456 -11.95 -12.04 -57.56
C ASP A 456 -12.87 -13.29 -57.51
N GLU A 457 -12.73 -14.18 -58.49
CA GLU A 457 -13.37 -15.49 -58.49
C GLU A 457 -12.57 -16.51 -57.65
N ASN A 458 -13.27 -17.39 -56.91
CA ASN A 458 -12.69 -18.46 -56.08
C ASN A 458 -11.66 -18.00 -55.03
N VAL A 459 -11.90 -16.87 -54.37
CA VAL A 459 -11.12 -16.43 -53.20
C VAL A 459 -11.74 -16.98 -51.92
N THR A 460 -10.96 -17.77 -51.17
CA THR A 460 -11.37 -18.35 -49.88
C THR A 460 -10.82 -17.58 -48.69
N HIS A 461 -9.70 -16.86 -48.87
CA HIS A 461 -9.06 -16.10 -47.82
C HIS A 461 -8.63 -14.72 -48.33
N TYR A 462 -9.11 -13.65 -47.69
CA TYR A 462 -8.60 -12.29 -47.89
C TYR A 462 -7.83 -11.81 -46.67
N THR A 463 -6.67 -11.20 -46.89
CA THR A 463 -5.98 -10.39 -45.86
C THR A 463 -6.05 -8.92 -46.28
N LEU A 464 -6.89 -8.16 -45.60
CA LEU A 464 -7.17 -6.75 -45.87
C LEU A 464 -6.45 -5.88 -44.85
N LYS A 465 -5.51 -5.05 -45.32
CA LYS A 465 -4.80 -4.08 -44.48
C LYS A 465 -5.29 -2.67 -44.73
N PHE A 466 -6.11 -2.14 -43.83
CA PHE A 466 -6.61 -0.77 -43.90
C PHE A 466 -5.53 0.20 -43.41
N THR A 467 -5.03 1.08 -44.28
CA THR A 467 -3.85 1.92 -43.99
C THR A 467 -4.17 3.32 -43.47
N SER A 468 -5.40 3.80 -43.67
CA SER A 468 -5.87 5.13 -43.23
C SER A 468 -6.32 5.24 -41.76
N PRO A 469 -6.94 4.22 -41.14
CA PRO A 469 -7.32 4.25 -39.73
C PRO A 469 -6.10 4.42 -38.83
N LEU A 470 -6.25 5.23 -37.77
CA LEU A 470 -5.30 5.28 -36.68
C LEU A 470 -5.42 3.99 -35.87
N SER A 471 -4.33 3.56 -35.25
CA SER A 471 -4.30 2.35 -34.45
C SER A 471 -3.71 2.70 -33.09
N ASP A 472 -4.58 2.79 -32.08
CA ASP A 472 -4.28 3.22 -30.72
C ASP A 472 -5.15 2.44 -29.72
N SER A 473 -4.62 2.17 -28.52
CA SER A 473 -5.30 1.40 -27.47
C SER A 473 -6.65 2.00 -27.01
N LEU A 474 -6.91 3.27 -27.30
CA LEU A 474 -8.17 3.96 -27.01
C LEU A 474 -9.17 3.97 -28.16
N LEU A 475 -8.77 3.67 -29.39
CA LEU A 475 -9.63 3.81 -30.56
C LEU A 475 -10.48 2.56 -30.81
N THR A 476 -11.78 2.79 -30.96
CA THR A 476 -12.76 1.77 -31.33
C THR A 476 -13.37 2.10 -32.68
N TYR A 477 -13.66 1.07 -33.47
CA TYR A 477 -14.17 1.18 -34.82
C TYR A 477 -15.43 0.33 -34.99
N ASP A 478 -16.42 0.86 -35.69
CA ASP A 478 -17.53 0.08 -36.23
C ASP A 478 -17.11 -0.45 -37.60
N LEU A 479 -17.23 -1.77 -37.78
CA LEU A 479 -16.99 -2.48 -39.03
C LEU A 479 -18.32 -3.00 -39.56
N GLU A 480 -18.83 -2.37 -40.62
CA GLU A 480 -19.98 -2.83 -41.36
C GLU A 480 -19.53 -3.80 -42.45
N ALA A 481 -20.00 -5.04 -42.38
CA ALA A 481 -19.74 -6.07 -43.38
C ALA A 481 -21.05 -6.45 -44.09
N THR A 482 -21.05 -6.45 -45.42
CA THR A 482 -22.19 -6.90 -46.23
C THR A 482 -21.86 -8.15 -47.01
N ILE A 483 -22.78 -9.10 -47.02
CA ILE A 483 -22.66 -10.38 -47.73
C ILE A 483 -23.63 -10.43 -48.91
N GLY A 484 -23.26 -11.19 -49.94
CA GLY A 484 -24.16 -11.49 -51.06
C GLY A 484 -25.27 -12.47 -50.69
N GLN A 485 -25.99 -12.96 -51.70
CA GLN A 485 -26.91 -14.08 -51.52
C GLN A 485 -26.12 -15.35 -51.21
N CYS A 486 -26.39 -15.95 -50.05
CA CYS A 486 -25.59 -17.05 -49.51
C CYS A 486 -26.33 -18.38 -49.60
N GLU A 487 -25.72 -19.34 -50.29
CA GLU A 487 -26.09 -20.76 -50.24
C GLU A 487 -24.95 -21.53 -49.58
N GLY A 488 -25.14 -21.98 -48.34
CA GLY A 488 -24.13 -22.73 -47.59
C GLY A 488 -23.56 -21.98 -46.39
N GLN A 489 -22.23 -21.92 -46.29
CA GLN A 489 -21.52 -21.46 -45.08
C GLN A 489 -21.28 -19.96 -45.09
N TYR A 490 -21.55 -19.32 -43.95
CA TYR A 490 -21.29 -17.90 -43.73
C TYR A 490 -19.79 -17.60 -43.57
N PRO A 491 -19.31 -16.43 -44.04
CA PRO A 491 -17.92 -16.04 -43.90
C PRO A 491 -17.58 -15.69 -42.44
N ILE A 492 -16.32 -15.89 -42.08
CA ILE A 492 -15.77 -15.59 -40.76
C ILE A 492 -14.74 -14.48 -40.94
N ILE A 493 -14.93 -13.38 -40.20
CA ILE A 493 -13.97 -12.30 -40.12
C ILE A 493 -13.12 -12.52 -38.87
N LYS A 494 -11.80 -12.63 -39.04
CA LYS A 494 -10.81 -12.62 -37.96
C LYS A 494 -10.19 -11.22 -37.90
N HIS A 495 -10.39 -10.56 -36.77
CA HIS A 495 -9.77 -9.28 -36.47
C HIS A 495 -8.60 -9.51 -35.51
N THR A 496 -7.40 -9.14 -35.95
CA THR A 496 -6.17 -9.25 -35.15
C THR A 496 -5.85 -7.89 -34.57
N SER A 497 -5.95 -7.75 -33.24
CA SER A 497 -5.73 -6.47 -32.60
C SER A 497 -4.26 -6.17 -32.32
N ILE A 498 -3.46 -7.12 -31.81
CA ILE A 498 -2.02 -6.91 -31.58
C ILE A 498 -1.25 -7.77 -32.59
N SER A 499 -0.59 -7.15 -33.57
CA SER A 499 0.51 -7.84 -34.27
C SER A 499 1.79 -7.61 -33.47
N VAL A 500 2.44 -8.68 -33.01
CA VAL A 500 3.82 -8.58 -32.50
C VAL A 500 4.73 -8.98 -33.65
N PRO A 501 5.09 -8.05 -34.57
CA PRO A 501 5.84 -8.38 -35.78
C PRO A 501 7.24 -8.95 -35.50
N SER A 502 7.75 -8.85 -34.28
CA SER A 502 9.10 -9.29 -33.90
C SER A 502 9.18 -10.68 -33.27
N LEU A 503 8.07 -11.40 -33.06
CA LEU A 503 8.10 -12.76 -32.48
C LEU A 503 7.29 -13.69 -33.39
N GLN A 504 7.99 -14.26 -34.38
CA GLN A 504 7.47 -15.40 -35.13
C GLN A 504 7.06 -16.48 -34.10
N ASP A 505 5.85 -17.03 -34.22
CA ASP A 505 5.30 -18.11 -33.36
C ASP A 505 4.69 -17.72 -31.99
N THR A 506 4.21 -16.49 -31.82
CA THR A 506 3.31 -16.11 -30.71
C THR A 506 1.86 -15.94 -31.18
N THR A 507 0.87 -16.16 -30.31
CA THR A 507 -0.51 -15.81 -30.69
C THR A 507 -0.73 -14.31 -30.56
N SER A 508 -1.43 -13.70 -31.50
CA SER A 508 -1.97 -12.36 -31.37
C SER A 508 -3.32 -12.36 -30.66
N GLU A 509 -3.70 -11.24 -30.03
CA GLU A 509 -5.08 -11.07 -29.58
C GLU A 509 -5.98 -11.02 -30.82
N ALA A 510 -6.74 -12.09 -31.05
CA ALA A 510 -7.62 -12.23 -32.19
C ALA A 510 -9.07 -12.41 -31.75
N ARG A 511 -10.02 -11.96 -32.59
CA ARG A 511 -11.46 -12.19 -32.42
C ARG A 511 -12.05 -12.68 -33.73
N PHE A 512 -12.99 -13.60 -33.60
CA PHE A 512 -13.64 -14.24 -34.74
C PHE A 512 -15.11 -13.83 -34.75
N TYR A 513 -15.56 -13.32 -35.90
CA TYR A 513 -16.91 -12.82 -36.10
C TYR A 513 -17.56 -13.57 -37.27
N PRO A 514 -18.49 -14.50 -37.01
CA PRO A 514 -19.30 -15.11 -38.05
C PRO A 514 -20.29 -14.07 -38.62
N ILE A 515 -20.35 -13.89 -39.93
CA ILE A 515 -21.23 -12.89 -40.57
C ILE A 515 -22.48 -13.55 -41.11
N THR A 516 -23.59 -13.45 -40.39
CA THR A 516 -24.78 -14.26 -40.65
C THR A 516 -26.00 -13.48 -41.13
N SER A 517 -25.92 -12.16 -41.12
CA SER A 517 -26.91 -11.25 -41.70
C SER A 517 -26.33 -10.49 -42.90
N ILE A 518 -27.21 -10.07 -43.81
CA ILE A 518 -26.87 -9.33 -45.04
C ILE A 518 -26.06 -8.05 -44.75
N SER A 519 -26.34 -7.39 -43.63
CA SER A 519 -25.48 -6.35 -43.04
C SER A 519 -25.24 -6.69 -41.58
N SER A 520 -23.98 -6.73 -41.17
CA SER A 520 -23.53 -6.96 -39.80
C SER A 520 -22.63 -5.80 -39.38
N VAL A 521 -22.94 -5.15 -38.26
CA VAL A 521 -22.07 -4.12 -37.66
C VAL A 521 -21.31 -4.76 -36.50
N LEU A 522 -19.99 -4.85 -36.64
CA LEU A 522 -19.08 -5.41 -35.66
C LEU A 522 -18.32 -4.28 -34.96
N ARG A 523 -18.20 -4.34 -33.64
CA ARG A 523 -17.37 -3.39 -32.89
C ARG A 523 -15.97 -3.95 -32.72
N LEU A 524 -15.00 -3.24 -33.30
CA LEU A 524 -13.57 -3.55 -33.27
C LEU A 524 -12.83 -2.60 -32.33
N HIS A 525 -11.71 -3.07 -31.79
CA HIS A 525 -10.80 -2.30 -30.95
C HIS A 525 -9.44 -2.31 -31.63
N SER A 526 -8.83 -1.16 -31.90
CA SER A 526 -7.47 -1.18 -32.45
C SER A 526 -6.46 -1.42 -31.34
N HIS A 527 -5.50 -2.30 -31.54
CA HIS A 527 -4.35 -2.37 -30.65
C HIS A 527 -3.03 -2.19 -31.42
N VAL A 528 -2.17 -1.40 -30.83
CA VAL A 528 -0.74 -1.29 -31.07
C VAL A 528 -0.18 -1.23 -29.65
N PRO A 529 1.08 -1.60 -29.38
CA PRO A 529 1.74 -1.33 -28.09
C PRO A 529 1.89 0.18 -27.79
N LEU A 530 0.80 0.94 -27.84
CA LEU A 530 0.63 2.36 -27.55
C LEU A 530 -0.33 2.53 -26.36
N GLY A 531 -0.19 1.66 -25.34
CA GLY A 531 -0.80 1.94 -24.05
C GLY A 531 -0.26 3.27 -23.51
N PRO A 532 -1.02 4.01 -22.68
CA PRO A 532 -0.50 5.22 -22.07
C PRO A 532 0.83 4.91 -21.36
N PHE A 533 1.80 5.81 -21.49
CA PHE A 533 3.15 5.68 -20.93
C PHE A 533 4.07 4.62 -21.58
N LEU A 534 3.67 3.99 -22.69
CA LEU A 534 4.53 3.07 -23.45
C LEU A 534 5.11 3.76 -24.70
N SER A 535 6.43 3.61 -24.90
CA SER A 535 7.09 4.03 -26.13
C SER A 535 6.95 2.94 -27.21
N SER A 536 6.34 3.25 -28.35
CA SER A 536 6.33 2.35 -29.52
C SER A 536 6.46 3.12 -30.83
N GLU A 537 7.06 2.46 -31.82
CA GLU A 537 6.96 2.86 -33.22
C GLU A 537 5.48 2.94 -33.62
N ARG A 538 5.11 4.00 -34.35
CA ARG A 538 3.76 4.17 -34.89
C ARG A 538 3.47 3.09 -35.93
N VAL A 539 2.94 1.95 -35.50
CA VAL A 539 2.24 1.04 -36.41
C VAL A 539 0.96 1.77 -36.83
N ARG A 540 0.71 1.85 -38.15
CA ARG A 540 -0.52 2.42 -38.70
C ARG A 540 -1.31 1.33 -39.42
N GLY A 541 -2.61 1.34 -39.19
CA GLY A 541 -3.57 0.53 -39.90
C GLY A 541 -4.09 -0.67 -39.11
N VAL A 542 -5.22 -1.22 -39.59
CA VAL A 542 -5.91 -2.38 -39.00
C VAL A 542 -5.90 -3.50 -40.02
N GLU A 543 -5.53 -4.70 -39.59
CA GLU A 543 -5.52 -5.89 -40.42
C GLU A 543 -6.71 -6.79 -40.10
N ILE A 544 -7.41 -7.22 -41.15
CA ILE A 544 -8.59 -8.07 -41.07
C ILE A 544 -8.41 -9.23 -42.04
N GLU A 545 -8.57 -10.44 -41.53
CA GLU A 545 -8.59 -11.67 -42.31
C GLU A 545 -10.05 -12.10 -42.53
N VAL A 546 -10.43 -12.46 -43.75
CA VAL A 546 -11.77 -12.93 -44.09
C VAL A 546 -11.67 -14.32 -44.69
N PHE A 547 -12.27 -15.29 -44.02
CA PHE A 547 -12.39 -16.68 -44.48
C PHE A 547 -13.80 -16.90 -45.02
N GLN A 548 -13.93 -17.34 -46.27
CA GLN A 548 -15.24 -17.44 -46.93
C GLN A 548 -15.33 -18.61 -47.90
N SER A 549 -16.57 -19.01 -48.19
CA SER A 549 -16.88 -19.90 -49.32
C SER A 549 -17.14 -19.07 -50.59
N PRO A 550 -16.75 -19.53 -51.78
CA PRO A 550 -17.17 -18.94 -53.05
C PRO A 550 -18.69 -18.79 -53.20
N THR A 551 -19.47 -19.64 -52.50
CA THR A 551 -20.95 -19.62 -52.52
C THR A 551 -21.59 -18.61 -51.57
N CYS A 552 -20.80 -17.95 -50.72
CA CYS A 552 -21.27 -16.89 -49.81
C CYS A 552 -20.17 -15.83 -49.63
N PRO A 553 -19.88 -15.03 -50.67
CA PRO A 553 -18.81 -14.06 -50.64
C PRO A 553 -19.22 -12.78 -49.92
N ILE A 554 -18.25 -12.18 -49.21
CA ILE A 554 -18.35 -10.82 -48.70
C ILE A 554 -18.31 -9.82 -49.88
N GLN A 555 -19.15 -8.79 -49.83
CA GLN A 555 -19.30 -7.81 -50.92
C GLN A 555 -18.62 -6.48 -50.59
N MET A 556 -18.84 -5.98 -49.38
CA MET A 556 -18.27 -4.71 -48.93
C MET A 556 -17.95 -4.76 -47.44
N ILE A 557 -16.85 -4.11 -47.08
CA ILE A 557 -16.42 -3.89 -45.71
C ILE A 557 -16.15 -2.40 -45.55
N ARG A 558 -16.84 -1.78 -44.60
CA ARG A 558 -16.67 -0.37 -44.26
C ARG A 558 -16.33 -0.23 -42.78
N MET A 559 -15.28 0.54 -42.49
CA MET A 559 -14.81 0.83 -41.16
C MET A 559 -14.94 2.33 -40.86
N SER A 560 -15.59 2.65 -39.75
CA SER A 560 -15.80 4.02 -39.26
C SER A 560 -15.44 4.16 -37.79
N PRO A 561 -14.90 5.31 -37.33
CA PRO A 561 -14.61 5.52 -35.91
C PRO A 561 -15.89 5.51 -35.06
N TRP A 562 -15.88 4.74 -33.97
CA TRP A 562 -16.97 4.71 -32.99
C TRP A 562 -16.63 5.62 -31.81
N HIS A 563 -16.98 6.91 -31.90
CA HIS A 563 -16.57 7.92 -30.90
C HIS A 563 -17.04 7.63 -29.47
N MET A 564 -18.20 7.00 -29.31
CA MET A 564 -18.70 6.64 -27.97
C MET A 564 -17.87 5.53 -27.34
N GLY A 565 -17.44 4.53 -28.11
CA GLY A 565 -16.57 3.47 -27.58
C GLY A 565 -15.22 3.96 -27.09
N VAL A 566 -14.66 4.98 -27.78
CA VAL A 566 -13.42 5.65 -27.36
C VAL A 566 -13.55 6.18 -25.93
N LEU A 567 -14.68 6.82 -25.60
CA LEU A 567 -14.94 7.32 -24.24
C LEU A 567 -15.03 6.19 -23.21
N GLY A 568 -15.54 5.01 -23.59
CA GLY A 568 -15.60 3.82 -22.73
C GLY A 568 -14.21 3.25 -22.43
N LYS A 569 -13.30 3.25 -23.42
CA LYS A 569 -11.92 2.77 -23.25
C LYS A 569 -11.09 3.65 -22.33
N ILE A 570 -11.41 4.94 -22.20
CA ILE A 570 -10.74 5.84 -21.24
C ILE A 570 -10.88 5.32 -19.81
N VAL A 571 -12.07 4.84 -19.43
CA VAL A 571 -12.33 4.34 -18.06
C VAL A 571 -11.50 3.09 -17.73
N THR A 572 -11.24 2.25 -18.74
CA THR A 572 -10.49 1.00 -18.55
C THR A 572 -8.98 1.19 -18.70
N ARG A 573 -8.53 2.06 -19.62
CA ARG A 573 -7.12 2.22 -20.01
C ARG A 573 -6.42 3.41 -19.35
N TYR A 574 -7.13 4.45 -18.93
CA TYR A 574 -6.55 5.71 -18.40
C TYR A 574 -6.77 5.92 -16.90
N ARG A 575 -6.93 4.84 -16.13
CA ARG A 575 -7.23 4.89 -14.69
C ARG A 575 -6.24 5.72 -13.88
N MET A 576 -4.94 5.58 -14.15
CA MET A 576 -3.90 6.33 -13.46
C MET A 576 -3.95 7.83 -13.79
N VAL A 577 -4.22 8.18 -15.05
CA VAL A 577 -4.44 9.57 -15.47
C VAL A 577 -5.67 10.13 -14.76
N ALA A 578 -6.77 9.36 -14.72
CA ALA A 578 -7.99 9.74 -14.03
C ALA A 578 -7.79 9.98 -12.52
N MET A 579 -6.87 9.26 -11.88
CA MET A 579 -6.54 9.44 -10.46
C MET A 579 -5.53 10.56 -10.18
N ALA A 580 -4.55 10.78 -11.05
CA ALA A 580 -3.50 11.77 -10.84
C ALA A 580 -4.04 13.21 -10.91
N TRP A 581 -5.01 13.48 -11.77
CA TRP A 581 -5.53 14.83 -12.00
C TRP A 581 -6.27 15.43 -10.80
N PRO A 582 -7.19 14.71 -10.10
CA PRO A 582 -7.77 15.21 -8.85
C PRO A 582 -6.74 15.53 -7.77
N VAL A 583 -5.67 14.73 -7.64
CA VAL A 583 -4.57 15.01 -6.71
C VAL A 583 -3.82 16.28 -7.10
N GLY A 584 -3.59 16.48 -8.41
CA GLY A 584 -3.04 17.73 -8.95
C GLY A 584 -3.91 18.94 -8.61
N TRP A 585 -5.23 18.82 -8.71
CA TRP A 585 -6.17 19.88 -8.32
C TRP A 585 -6.18 20.16 -6.82
N ALA A 586 -6.20 19.12 -5.98
CA ALA A 586 -6.08 19.28 -4.54
C ALA A 586 -4.77 20.01 -4.18
N SER A 587 -3.66 19.64 -4.83
CA SER A 587 -2.38 20.32 -4.69
C SER A 587 -2.43 21.78 -5.15
N ALA A 588 -3.12 22.07 -6.25
CA ALA A 588 -3.32 23.45 -6.73
C ALA A 588 -4.15 24.30 -5.75
N VAL A 589 -5.14 23.71 -5.07
CA VAL A 589 -5.91 24.37 -4.01
C VAL A 589 -5.01 24.68 -2.81
N VAL A 590 -4.18 23.74 -2.38
CA VAL A 590 -3.19 23.96 -1.30
C VAL A 590 -2.19 25.05 -1.72
N LEU A 591 -1.68 25.01 -2.96
CA LEU A 591 -0.80 26.06 -3.48
C LEU A 591 -1.50 27.42 -3.51
N ARG A 592 -2.80 27.48 -3.82
CA ARG A 592 -3.58 28.73 -3.75
C ARG A 592 -3.72 29.21 -2.30
N GLN A 593 -3.90 28.30 -1.34
CA GLN A 593 -3.91 28.65 0.09
C GLN A 593 -2.57 29.22 0.54
N VAL A 594 -1.45 28.57 0.17
CA VAL A 594 -0.09 29.05 0.46
C VAL A 594 0.21 30.39 -0.22
N ALA A 595 -0.16 30.54 -1.50
CA ALA A 595 0.01 31.80 -2.23
C ALA A 595 -0.85 32.93 -1.64
N SER A 596 -2.08 32.63 -1.21
CA SER A 596 -2.90 33.60 -0.49
C SER A 596 -2.27 33.95 0.85
N PHE A 597 -1.77 32.97 1.61
CA PHE A 597 -1.10 33.19 2.88
C PHE A 597 0.11 34.12 2.74
N HIS A 598 0.94 33.94 1.71
CA HIS A 598 2.08 34.83 1.44
C HIS A 598 1.68 36.29 1.17
N VAL A 599 0.47 36.54 0.68
CA VAL A 599 -0.01 37.90 0.35
C VAL A 599 -0.86 38.49 1.47
N THR A 600 -1.70 37.68 2.13
CA THR A 600 -2.73 38.13 3.07
C THR A 600 -2.43 37.76 4.52
N GLY A 601 -1.36 37.03 4.81
CA GLY A 601 -1.00 36.55 6.15
C GLY A 601 -1.99 35.55 6.77
N THR A 602 -3.01 35.14 6.03
CA THR A 602 -4.13 34.30 6.50
C THR A 602 -4.35 33.16 5.53
N ILE A 603 -4.49 31.94 6.06
CA ILE A 603 -4.81 30.76 5.24
C ILE A 603 -6.32 30.78 4.96
N PRO A 604 -6.77 30.95 3.70
CA PRO A 604 -8.20 30.88 3.40
C PRO A 604 -8.72 29.46 3.63
N SER A 605 -9.99 29.34 4.01
CA SER A 605 -10.66 28.05 4.12
C SER A 605 -10.63 27.30 2.79
N TYR A 606 -10.61 25.96 2.83
CA TYR A 606 -10.47 25.14 1.62
C TYR A 606 -11.60 25.39 0.61
N ASP A 607 -12.83 25.67 1.05
CA ASP A 607 -13.96 26.03 0.17
C ASP A 607 -13.75 27.38 -0.54
N LYS A 608 -13.15 28.35 0.15
CA LYS A 608 -12.80 29.65 -0.44
C LYS A 608 -11.67 29.48 -1.46
N ALA A 609 -10.60 28.78 -1.09
CA ALA A 609 -9.48 28.53 -2.00
C ALA A 609 -9.89 27.71 -3.23
N LEU A 610 -10.75 26.70 -3.06
CA LEU A 610 -11.32 25.92 -4.15
C LEU A 610 -12.18 26.77 -5.10
N THR A 611 -12.97 27.71 -4.56
CA THR A 611 -13.73 28.67 -5.37
C THR A 611 -12.81 29.63 -6.11
N ASP A 612 -11.77 30.14 -5.46
CA ASP A 612 -10.79 31.04 -6.08
C ASP A 612 -10.03 30.32 -7.21
N VAL A 613 -9.68 29.03 -7.02
CA VAL A 613 -9.13 28.20 -8.09
C VAL A 613 -10.14 28.04 -9.23
N ALA A 614 -11.42 27.79 -8.93
CA ALA A 614 -12.47 27.63 -9.95
C ALA A 614 -12.66 28.88 -10.83
N VAL A 615 -12.53 30.07 -10.25
CA VAL A 615 -12.78 31.34 -10.94
C VAL A 615 -11.53 31.88 -11.62
N ASP A 616 -10.37 31.83 -10.95
CA ASP A 616 -9.15 32.49 -11.42
C ASP A 616 -8.19 31.56 -12.17
N TRP A 617 -7.94 30.37 -11.62
CA TRP A 617 -6.89 29.47 -12.09
C TRP A 617 -7.41 28.47 -13.11
N LEU A 618 -8.63 27.98 -12.93
CA LEU A 618 -9.26 27.02 -13.80
C LEU A 618 -9.27 27.54 -15.25
N PRO A 619 -9.80 28.73 -15.61
CA PRO A 619 -9.79 29.18 -17.01
C PRO A 619 -8.39 29.34 -17.62
N LYS A 620 -7.41 29.79 -16.82
CA LYS A 620 -6.01 29.97 -17.26
C LYS A 620 -5.31 28.63 -17.48
N SER A 621 -5.57 27.66 -16.62
CA SER A 621 -4.98 26.33 -16.69
C SER A 621 -5.41 25.57 -17.95
N LEU A 622 -6.63 25.81 -18.47
CA LEU A 622 -7.08 25.18 -19.71
C LEU A 622 -6.17 25.53 -20.89
N VAL A 623 -5.83 26.82 -21.03
CA VAL A 623 -4.92 27.28 -22.08
C VAL A 623 -3.54 26.64 -21.91
N GLY A 624 -3.02 26.61 -20.67
CA GLY A 624 -1.73 25.98 -20.36
C GLY A 624 -1.68 24.48 -20.67
N ILE A 625 -2.72 23.74 -20.28
CA ILE A 625 -2.83 22.29 -20.50
C ILE A 625 -2.94 21.96 -21.98
N VAL A 626 -3.74 22.72 -22.74
CA VAL A 626 -3.87 22.52 -24.18
C VAL A 626 -2.54 22.82 -24.89
N LEU A 627 -1.87 23.93 -24.54
CA LEU A 627 -0.55 24.27 -25.07
C LEU A 627 0.49 23.18 -24.75
N MET A 628 0.48 22.66 -23.52
CA MET A 628 1.36 21.57 -23.11
C MET A 628 1.06 20.27 -23.86
N GLY A 629 -0.21 19.99 -24.17
CA GLY A 629 -0.59 18.84 -25.03
C GLY A 629 -0.07 18.96 -26.46
N PHE A 630 -0.15 20.16 -27.06
CA PHE A 630 0.48 20.42 -28.36
C PHE A 630 2.00 20.33 -28.30
N LEU A 631 2.63 20.85 -27.23
CA LEU A 631 4.07 20.77 -27.03
C LEU A 631 4.54 19.31 -26.87
N GLN A 632 3.81 18.50 -26.10
CA GLN A 632 4.06 17.06 -25.95
C GLN A 632 3.97 16.32 -27.28
N THR A 633 2.97 16.62 -28.10
CA THR A 633 2.81 16.07 -29.46
C THR A 633 3.99 16.47 -30.35
N ALA A 634 4.40 17.75 -30.30
CA ALA A 634 5.52 18.27 -31.08
C ALA A 634 6.87 17.66 -30.66
N LEU A 635 7.04 17.32 -29.38
CA LEU A 635 8.22 16.67 -28.82
C LEU A 635 8.11 15.13 -28.80
N SER A 636 7.25 14.55 -29.62
CA SER A 636 7.03 13.08 -29.69
C SER A 636 8.30 12.27 -29.97
N SER A 637 9.33 12.87 -30.57
CA SER A 637 10.65 12.25 -30.80
C SER A 637 11.53 12.13 -29.55
N TYR A 638 11.21 12.82 -28.45
CA TYR A 638 11.96 12.75 -27.20
C TYR A 638 11.40 11.63 -26.30
N GLY A 639 12.25 10.69 -25.90
CA GLY A 639 11.85 9.47 -25.16
C GLY A 639 11.23 9.66 -23.77
N ARG A 640 10.88 10.87 -23.33
CA ARG A 640 10.10 11.12 -22.10
C ARG A 640 8.81 11.90 -22.35
N SER A 641 8.54 12.35 -23.57
CA SER A 641 7.32 13.12 -23.87
C SER A 641 6.05 12.28 -23.71
N HIS A 642 6.13 10.97 -23.97
CA HIS A 642 5.04 10.03 -23.78
C HIS A 642 4.67 9.80 -22.31
N THR A 643 5.42 10.30 -21.33
CA THR A 643 5.06 10.19 -19.90
C THR A 643 4.40 11.45 -19.33
N LEU A 644 4.18 12.47 -20.14
CA LEU A 644 3.58 13.73 -19.72
C LEU A 644 2.05 13.72 -19.90
N ILE A 645 1.35 14.45 -19.03
CA ILE A 645 -0.08 14.81 -19.10
C ILE A 645 -1.07 13.63 -19.29
N LEU A 646 -1.27 13.17 -20.53
CA LEU A 646 -2.17 12.08 -20.91
C LEU A 646 -1.44 10.75 -21.11
N GLY A 647 -0.13 10.74 -21.23
CA GLY A 647 0.61 9.51 -21.52
C GLY A 647 0.59 9.08 -23.00
N THR A 648 0.07 9.91 -23.92
CA THR A 648 0.08 9.69 -25.38
C THR A 648 0.53 10.94 -26.12
N THR A 649 1.13 10.78 -27.30
CA THR A 649 1.62 11.90 -28.13
C THR A 649 0.78 12.11 -29.39
N ASP A 650 -0.37 11.44 -29.51
CA ASP A 650 -1.23 11.59 -30.68
C ASP A 650 -2.22 12.75 -30.55
N LEU A 651 -2.25 13.58 -31.59
CA LEU A 651 -3.04 14.81 -31.66
C LEU A 651 -4.55 14.55 -31.48
N ALA A 652 -5.02 13.37 -31.87
CA ALA A 652 -6.42 12.97 -31.78
C ALA A 652 -6.96 12.96 -30.34
N PHE A 653 -6.10 12.86 -29.33
CA PHE A 653 -6.49 12.77 -27.93
C PHE A 653 -6.40 14.10 -27.16
N ILE A 654 -5.95 15.20 -27.79
CA ILE A 654 -5.97 16.53 -27.16
C ILE A 654 -7.37 16.93 -26.63
N PRO A 655 -8.50 16.64 -27.32
CA PRO A 655 -9.83 16.92 -26.77
C PRO A 655 -10.11 16.22 -25.43
N LEU A 656 -9.46 15.09 -25.14
CA LEU A 656 -9.61 14.41 -23.85
C LEU A 656 -9.04 15.23 -22.69
N LEU A 657 -8.06 16.11 -22.95
CA LEU A 657 -7.55 17.04 -21.94
C LEU A 657 -8.66 17.90 -21.37
N PHE A 658 -9.56 18.39 -22.21
CA PHE A 658 -10.69 19.20 -21.76
C PHE A 658 -11.65 18.39 -20.87
N PHE A 659 -11.94 17.14 -21.27
CA PHE A 659 -12.78 16.25 -20.49
C PHE A 659 -12.17 15.98 -19.12
N PHE A 660 -10.91 15.52 -19.06
CA PHE A 660 -10.23 15.26 -17.79
C PHE A 660 -10.07 16.52 -16.94
N TRP A 661 -9.80 17.67 -17.56
CA TRP A 661 -9.68 18.96 -16.89
C TRP A 661 -10.97 19.35 -16.14
N VAL A 662 -12.14 19.34 -16.81
CA VAL A 662 -13.42 19.65 -16.14
C VAL A 662 -13.81 18.57 -15.14
N TRP A 663 -13.74 17.31 -15.56
CA TRP A 663 -14.20 16.18 -14.76
C TRP A 663 -13.40 16.04 -13.46
N SER A 664 -12.06 16.10 -13.52
CA SER A 664 -11.20 15.96 -12.34
C SER A 664 -11.36 17.10 -11.32
N PHE A 665 -11.59 18.32 -11.80
CA PHE A 665 -11.92 19.45 -10.93
C PHE A 665 -13.27 19.22 -10.23
N GLY A 666 -14.29 18.77 -10.96
CA GLY A 666 -15.59 18.43 -10.39
C GLY A 666 -15.55 17.25 -9.41
N VAL A 667 -14.69 16.25 -9.66
CA VAL A 667 -14.42 15.17 -8.70
C VAL A 667 -13.80 15.72 -7.41
N THR A 668 -12.87 16.65 -7.50
CA THR A 668 -12.28 17.33 -6.33
C THR A 668 -13.35 18.08 -5.51
N CYS A 669 -14.28 18.76 -6.19
CA CYS A 669 -15.45 19.39 -5.57
C CYS A 669 -16.39 18.36 -4.90
N LEU A 670 -16.64 17.21 -5.54
CA LEU A 670 -17.44 16.12 -4.96
C LEU A 670 -16.81 15.54 -3.69
N VAL A 671 -15.51 15.26 -3.73
CA VAL A 671 -14.76 14.76 -2.57
C VAL A 671 -14.89 15.74 -1.40
N TRP A 672 -14.72 17.04 -1.66
CA TRP A 672 -14.90 18.07 -0.64
C TRP A 672 -16.34 18.10 -0.08
N CYS A 673 -17.37 18.02 -0.94
CA CYS A 673 -18.76 17.89 -0.51
C CYS A 673 -18.99 16.66 0.38
N CYS A 674 -18.41 15.50 0.02
CA CYS A 674 -18.50 14.28 0.82
C CYS A 674 -17.82 14.43 2.20
N VAL A 675 -16.66 15.08 2.26
CA VAL A 675 -15.98 15.41 3.52
C VAL A 675 -16.91 16.25 4.40
N LEU A 676 -17.52 17.30 3.85
CA LEU A 676 -18.41 18.20 4.58
C LEU A 676 -19.69 17.52 5.05
N VAL A 677 -20.31 16.68 4.21
CA VAL A 677 -21.48 15.87 4.60
C VAL A 677 -21.11 14.93 5.72
N THR A 678 -19.95 14.27 5.65
CA THR A 678 -19.51 13.34 6.68
C THR A 678 -19.22 14.05 7.99
N VAL A 679 -18.49 15.17 7.95
CA VAL A 679 -18.25 16.03 9.12
C VAL A 679 -19.57 16.55 9.71
N SER A 680 -20.55 16.89 8.87
CA SER A 680 -21.88 17.35 9.31
C SER A 680 -22.74 16.24 9.92
N LEU A 681 -22.78 15.06 9.30
CA LEU A 681 -23.44 13.86 9.81
C LEU A 681 -22.84 13.47 11.15
N TYR A 682 -21.52 13.53 11.25
CA TYR A 682 -20.78 13.25 12.47
C TYR A 682 -21.04 14.29 13.57
N ARG A 683 -21.09 15.59 13.24
CA ARG A 683 -21.51 16.65 14.19
C ARG A 683 -22.97 16.50 14.66
N LYS A 684 -23.81 15.84 13.87
CA LYS A 684 -25.22 15.54 14.19
C LYS A 684 -25.44 14.17 14.84
N LEU A 685 -24.43 13.29 14.85
CA LEU A 685 -24.51 12.02 15.54
C LEU A 685 -24.53 12.30 17.05
N PRO A 686 -25.62 11.96 17.77
CA PRO A 686 -25.62 12.04 19.22
C PRO A 686 -24.48 11.16 19.74
N ALA A 687 -23.76 11.62 20.76
CA ALA A 687 -22.58 10.98 21.35
C ALA A 687 -22.82 9.57 21.96
N THR A 688 -23.90 8.89 21.57
CA THR A 688 -24.41 7.66 22.18
C THR A 688 -24.32 6.42 21.30
N LEU A 689 -24.00 6.51 19.99
CA LEU A 689 -23.88 5.33 19.10
C LEU A 689 -22.81 5.58 18.01
N PRO A 690 -21.72 4.78 17.85
CA PRO A 690 -21.51 3.39 18.27
C PRO A 690 -20.10 3.12 18.88
N LEU A 691 -19.95 3.27 20.20
CA LEU A 691 -18.86 2.59 20.96
C LEU A 691 -19.34 1.25 21.57
N ARG A 692 -20.63 0.93 21.43
CA ARG A 692 -21.23 -0.30 21.98
C ARG A 692 -21.01 -1.55 21.12
N TRP A 693 -20.73 -1.40 19.82
CA TRP A 693 -20.51 -2.55 18.94
C TRP A 693 -19.05 -3.01 18.93
N ILE A 694 -18.08 -2.09 18.97
CA ILE A 694 -16.64 -2.41 19.08
C ILE A 694 -16.33 -3.05 20.44
N SER A 695 -16.93 -2.55 21.52
CA SER A 695 -16.84 -3.21 22.83
C SER A 695 -17.55 -4.56 22.92
N SER A 696 -18.36 -4.97 21.92
CA SER A 696 -18.98 -6.30 21.88
C SER A 696 -18.05 -7.37 21.32
N ILE A 697 -17.03 -7.00 20.53
CA ILE A 697 -16.08 -7.96 19.96
C ILE A 697 -14.93 -8.21 20.95
N GLU A 698 -14.53 -7.22 21.74
CA GLU A 698 -13.55 -7.41 22.84
C GLU A 698 -14.14 -8.08 24.09
N ARG A 699 -15.45 -7.91 24.37
CA ARG A 699 -16.11 -8.50 25.55
C ARG A 699 -16.31 -10.01 25.50
N ASN A 700 -16.01 -10.69 24.38
CA ASN A 700 -16.06 -12.15 24.31
C ASN A 700 -14.76 -12.84 24.71
N ARG A 701 -13.70 -12.12 25.12
CA ARG A 701 -12.49 -12.77 25.64
C ARG A 701 -12.31 -12.78 27.15
N ILE A 702 -12.97 -11.90 27.91
CA ILE A 702 -12.82 -11.90 29.37
C ILE A 702 -14.12 -11.41 30.00
N LYS A 703 -14.85 -12.32 30.68
CA LYS A 703 -15.99 -11.98 31.55
C LYS A 703 -15.60 -12.13 33.04
N PRO A 704 -16.28 -11.38 33.93
CA PRO A 704 -15.71 -10.74 35.12
C PRO A 704 -16.52 -11.03 36.41
N SER A 705 -16.21 -10.34 37.52
CA SER A 705 -17.12 -10.13 38.66
C SER A 705 -16.84 -8.72 39.24
N GLU A 706 -17.65 -7.68 38.96
CA GLU A 706 -18.92 -7.22 39.60
C GLU A 706 -18.72 -6.82 41.09
N GLY A 707 -18.97 -5.59 41.58
CA GLY A 707 -19.59 -4.32 41.11
C GLY A 707 -19.24 -3.18 42.11
N PRO A 708 -20.07 -2.14 42.41
CA PRO A 708 -21.15 -1.49 41.66
C PRO A 708 -20.78 -0.03 41.22
N GLU A 709 -21.40 0.44 40.14
CA GLU A 709 -21.24 1.80 39.58
C GLU A 709 -22.18 2.84 40.22
N GLU A 710 -21.67 4.05 40.49
CA GLU A 710 -22.43 5.31 40.58
C GLU A 710 -21.52 6.53 40.19
N PRO A 711 -22.04 7.72 39.86
CA PRO A 711 -21.94 8.27 38.52
C PRO A 711 -21.02 9.52 38.41
N HIS A 712 -19.90 9.42 37.70
CA HIS A 712 -19.01 10.57 37.45
C HIS A 712 -19.12 11.16 36.03
N ARG A 713 -19.32 12.48 36.00
CA ARG A 713 -19.28 13.38 34.85
C ARG A 713 -17.91 13.33 34.15
N ARG A 714 -17.92 13.01 32.85
CA ARG A 714 -16.74 13.00 31.97
C ARG A 714 -16.46 14.40 31.38
N PRO A 715 -15.19 14.88 31.37
CA PRO A 715 -14.76 15.96 30.48
C PRO A 715 -14.59 15.44 29.04
N SER A 716 -14.79 16.31 28.06
CA SER A 716 -15.01 16.01 26.65
C SER A 716 -13.76 15.53 25.88
N THR A 717 -13.46 14.23 25.93
CA THR A 717 -12.51 13.55 25.01
C THR A 717 -13.18 12.96 23.76
N SER A 718 -14.46 13.28 23.53
CA SER A 718 -15.28 12.73 22.44
C SER A 718 -14.97 13.29 21.05
N ARG A 719 -14.22 14.39 20.91
CA ARG A 719 -13.98 15.03 19.59
C ARG A 719 -12.81 14.39 18.83
N SER A 720 -11.71 14.04 19.49
CA SER A 720 -10.52 13.49 18.82
C SER A 720 -10.73 12.04 18.33
N ASN A 721 -11.12 11.13 19.24
CA ASN A 721 -11.29 9.71 18.89
C ASN A 721 -12.40 9.45 17.88
N ALA A 722 -13.43 10.28 17.86
CA ALA A 722 -14.55 10.06 16.96
C ALA A 722 -14.44 10.88 15.65
N THR A 723 -13.51 11.83 15.57
CA THR A 723 -12.97 12.34 14.28
C THR A 723 -12.08 11.28 13.62
N VAL A 724 -11.25 10.55 14.39
CA VAL A 724 -10.47 9.40 13.90
C VAL A 724 -11.37 8.27 13.38
N LEU A 725 -12.43 7.91 14.10
CA LEU A 725 -13.43 6.93 13.63
C LEU A 725 -14.25 7.43 12.42
N GLY A 726 -14.55 8.73 12.35
CA GLY A 726 -15.17 9.35 11.16
C GLY A 726 -14.25 9.35 9.94
N VAL A 727 -12.94 9.51 10.15
CA VAL A 727 -11.89 9.39 9.13
C VAL A 727 -11.75 7.94 8.67
N ILE A 728 -11.78 6.96 9.58
CA ILE A 728 -11.80 5.53 9.24
C ILE A 728 -13.06 5.17 8.44
N ALA A 729 -14.23 5.72 8.79
CA ALA A 729 -15.47 5.52 8.05
C ALA A 729 -15.46 6.21 6.67
N LEU A 730 -14.86 7.39 6.55
CA LEU A 730 -14.69 8.11 5.28
C LEU A 730 -13.71 7.39 4.34
N ILE A 731 -12.60 6.90 4.90
CA ILE A 731 -11.64 6.02 4.24
C ILE A 731 -12.36 4.75 3.77
N ALA A 732 -13.15 4.10 4.62
CA ALA A 732 -13.89 2.88 4.25
C ALA A 732 -14.92 3.12 3.15
N ILE A 733 -15.69 4.21 3.20
CA ILE A 733 -16.72 4.54 2.18
C ILE A 733 -16.08 4.95 0.86
N ALA A 734 -15.00 5.73 0.88
CA ALA A 734 -14.33 6.16 -0.35
C ALA A 734 -13.56 5.02 -1.03
N SER A 735 -13.12 4.02 -0.26
CA SER A 735 -12.48 2.78 -0.76
C SER A 735 -13.42 1.85 -1.53
N PHE A 736 -14.74 2.07 -1.47
CA PHE A 736 -15.72 1.34 -2.28
C PHE A 736 -15.86 1.86 -3.72
N PHE A 737 -15.42 3.09 -4.01
CA PHE A 737 -15.74 3.76 -5.28
C PHE A 737 -14.52 4.22 -6.09
N VAL A 738 -13.32 4.33 -5.49
CA VAL A 738 -12.09 4.79 -6.17
C VAL A 738 -10.87 4.04 -5.60
N PRO A 739 -9.81 3.76 -6.38
CA PRO A 739 -8.65 3.01 -5.89
C PRO A 739 -7.92 3.71 -4.74
N HIS A 740 -7.47 2.89 -3.80
CA HIS A 740 -7.31 3.18 -2.38
C HIS A 740 -6.39 4.38 -2.10
N GLU A 741 -5.20 4.50 -2.70
CA GLU A 741 -4.14 5.40 -2.18
C GLU A 741 -4.26 6.89 -2.59
N ALA A 742 -4.78 7.21 -3.78
CA ALA A 742 -4.89 8.61 -4.23
C ALA A 742 -5.92 9.41 -3.43
N VAL A 743 -6.99 8.73 -2.99
CA VAL A 743 -7.98 9.29 -2.08
C VAL A 743 -7.39 9.50 -0.70
N HIS A 744 -6.49 8.63 -0.22
CA HIS A 744 -5.83 8.81 1.07
C HIS A 744 -4.87 9.99 1.04
N VAL A 745 -4.10 10.20 -0.03
CA VAL A 745 -3.23 11.37 -0.17
C VAL A 745 -4.05 12.66 -0.32
N ALA A 746 -5.10 12.67 -1.13
CA ALA A 746 -5.98 13.83 -1.27
C ALA A 746 -6.74 14.13 0.03
N ALA A 747 -7.29 13.11 0.68
CA ALA A 747 -7.94 13.24 1.98
C ALA A 747 -6.94 13.64 3.07
N PHE A 748 -5.70 13.15 3.06
CA PHE A 748 -4.65 13.56 3.98
C PHE A 748 -4.22 15.01 3.74
N MET A 749 -4.10 15.46 2.49
CA MET A 749 -3.83 16.88 2.16
C MET A 749 -4.99 17.80 2.57
N ILE A 750 -6.23 17.36 2.36
CA ILE A 750 -7.45 18.06 2.78
C ILE A 750 -7.58 18.05 4.32
N LEU A 751 -7.25 16.94 4.98
CA LEU A 751 -7.26 16.81 6.43
C LEU A 751 -6.12 17.60 7.06
N TRP A 752 -4.91 17.60 6.47
CA TRP A 752 -3.80 18.43 6.91
C TRP A 752 -4.15 19.91 6.85
N THR A 753 -4.89 20.35 5.83
CA THR A 753 -5.39 21.74 5.75
C THR A 753 -6.57 22.04 6.67
N ILE A 754 -7.38 21.04 7.06
CA ILE A 754 -8.40 21.18 8.10
C ILE A 754 -7.75 21.25 9.50
N PHE A 755 -6.80 20.36 9.81
CA PHE A 755 -6.06 20.33 11.07
C PHE A 755 -5.12 21.54 11.21
N ALA A 756 -4.48 21.98 10.13
CA ALA A 756 -3.69 23.22 10.12
C ALA A 756 -4.58 24.47 10.32
N ASN A 757 -5.87 24.42 9.97
CA ASN A 757 -6.79 25.54 10.20
C ASN A 757 -7.36 25.61 11.62
N GLU A 758 -7.29 24.54 12.42
CA GLU A 758 -7.75 24.59 13.81
C GLU A 758 -6.65 25.02 14.79
N ASP A 759 -5.35 24.92 14.45
CA ASP A 759 -4.24 25.26 15.36
C ASP A 759 -3.18 26.26 14.82
N CYS A 760 -3.23 26.75 13.57
CA CYS A 760 -2.28 27.77 13.08
C CYS A 760 -2.81 29.21 13.21
N ALA A 761 -3.09 29.66 14.44
CA ALA A 761 -3.13 31.09 14.73
C ALA A 761 -1.70 31.59 15.03
N SER A 762 -0.91 31.83 13.97
CA SER A 762 0.32 32.64 14.06
C SER A 762 -0.07 34.13 14.16
N PRO A 763 0.62 34.98 14.93
CA PRO A 763 0.07 36.25 15.42
C PRO A 763 -0.26 37.24 14.30
N THR A 764 -1.49 37.74 14.31
CA THR A 764 -2.05 38.79 13.44
C THR A 764 -1.56 40.21 13.81
N ILE A 765 -0.34 40.36 14.35
CA ILE A 765 0.18 41.65 14.80
C ILE A 765 0.94 42.31 13.63
N PRO A 766 0.49 43.47 13.10
CA PRO A 766 1.20 44.18 12.03
C PRO A 766 2.57 44.69 12.49
N ASP A 767 3.58 44.65 11.62
CA ASP A 767 4.93 45.16 11.90
C ASP A 767 4.97 46.68 12.16
N ASP A 768 3.96 47.42 11.68
CA ASP A 768 3.78 48.86 11.86
C ASP A 768 2.76 49.22 12.95
N ILE A 769 2.41 48.26 13.81
CA ILE A 769 1.46 48.50 14.90
C ILE A 769 1.95 49.62 15.83
N SER A 770 1.06 50.57 16.11
CA SER A 770 1.31 51.70 16.99
C SER A 770 0.05 52.01 17.81
N PRO A 771 0.19 52.57 19.02
CA PRO A 771 -0.96 53.02 19.79
C PRO A 771 -1.58 54.26 19.11
N THR A 772 -2.87 54.20 18.78
CA THR A 772 -3.64 55.34 18.24
C THR A 772 -4.20 56.21 19.35
N GLU A 773 -4.65 55.60 20.46
CA GLU A 773 -5.12 56.29 21.66
C GLU A 773 -4.63 55.58 22.94
N LEU A 774 -4.36 56.37 23.97
CA LEU A 774 -3.86 55.91 25.27
C LEU A 774 -4.68 56.55 26.39
N HIS A 775 -5.19 55.74 27.30
CA HIS A 775 -5.87 56.21 28.50
C HIS A 775 -5.35 55.48 29.73
N MET A 776 -4.77 56.22 30.68
CA MET A 776 -4.22 55.68 31.92
C MET A 776 -5.06 56.13 33.11
N ASP A 777 -5.40 55.20 34.00
CA ASP A 777 -6.08 55.46 35.26
C ASP A 777 -5.42 54.72 36.43
N ALA A 778 -6.01 54.79 37.63
CA ALA A 778 -5.50 54.11 38.81
C ALA A 778 -5.59 52.57 38.74
N GLN A 779 -6.33 52.01 37.78
CA GLN A 779 -6.53 50.58 37.59
C GLN A 779 -5.55 50.00 36.55
N GLY A 780 -5.17 50.78 35.53
CA GLY A 780 -4.21 50.36 34.50
C GLY A 780 -4.15 51.27 33.27
N LEU A 781 -3.64 50.70 32.17
CA LEU A 781 -3.46 51.37 30.87
C LEU A 781 -4.39 50.74 29.83
N ARG A 782 -5.24 51.55 29.20
CA ARG A 782 -6.01 51.20 27.99
C ARG A 782 -5.29 51.73 26.75
N ILE A 783 -5.13 50.88 25.74
CA ILE A 783 -4.47 51.18 24.47
C ILE A 783 -5.40 50.80 23.32
N SER A 784 -5.69 51.74 22.43
CA SER A 784 -6.27 51.47 21.11
C SER A 784 -5.15 51.30 20.10
N TRP A 785 -5.21 50.29 19.25
CA TRP A 785 -4.12 49.95 18.31
C TRP A 785 -4.43 50.35 16.86
N SER A 786 -3.38 50.61 16.08
CA SER A 786 -3.46 50.92 14.64
C SER A 786 -3.68 49.67 13.77
N THR A 787 -4.66 48.85 14.11
CA THR A 787 -5.01 47.61 13.40
C THR A 787 -6.13 47.83 12.38
N LEU A 788 -6.20 46.97 11.35
CA LEU A 788 -7.25 46.99 10.31
C LEU A 788 -8.68 46.85 10.88
N GLU A 789 -8.82 46.10 11.98
CA GLU A 789 -10.02 46.05 12.80
C GLU A 789 -9.78 46.81 14.11
N PRO A 790 -10.76 47.55 14.66
CA PRO A 790 -10.59 48.27 15.93
C PRO A 790 -10.28 47.30 17.07
N HIS A 791 -9.08 47.40 17.65
CA HIS A 791 -8.67 46.58 18.79
C HIS A 791 -8.25 47.49 19.96
N GLU A 792 -8.80 47.20 21.13
CA GLU A 792 -8.47 47.89 22.39
C GLU A 792 -7.95 46.84 23.39
N SER A 793 -6.85 47.15 24.06
CA SER A 793 -6.26 46.30 25.10
C SER A 793 -6.20 47.05 26.42
N PHE A 794 -6.40 46.34 27.53
CA PHE A 794 -6.23 46.86 28.89
C PHE A 794 -5.14 46.08 29.63
N PHE A 795 -4.19 46.81 30.20
CA PHE A 795 -3.08 46.27 30.97
C PHE A 795 -3.13 46.80 32.41
N PRO A 796 -3.33 45.94 33.43
CA PRO A 796 -3.29 46.38 34.82
C PRO A 796 -1.93 46.97 35.21
N MET A 797 -1.93 47.95 36.12
CA MET A 797 -0.70 48.61 36.56
C MET A 797 0.31 47.63 37.17
N GLU A 798 -0.16 46.63 37.93
CA GLU A 798 0.71 45.60 38.52
C GLU A 798 1.33 44.67 37.47
N PHE A 799 0.62 44.37 36.38
CA PHE A 799 1.19 43.64 35.24
C PHE A 799 2.30 44.45 34.56
N LEU A 800 2.08 45.74 34.30
CA LEU A 800 3.08 46.61 33.67
C LEU A 800 4.34 46.76 34.52
N LYS A 801 4.21 46.82 35.85
CA LYS A 801 5.36 46.81 36.77
C LYS A 801 6.13 45.49 36.72
N ARG A 802 5.44 44.35 36.72
CA ARG A 802 6.09 43.01 36.64
C ARG A 802 6.80 42.79 35.31
N ALA A 803 6.19 43.23 34.20
CA ALA A 803 6.70 43.09 32.84
C ALA A 803 7.62 44.24 32.41
N SER A 804 8.05 45.11 33.34
CA SER A 804 8.84 46.30 33.02
C SER A 804 10.23 45.92 32.51
N TYR A 805 10.60 46.47 31.35
CA TYR A 805 11.89 46.24 30.69
C TYR A 805 12.69 47.54 30.43
N ASP A 806 12.11 48.71 30.69
CA ASP A 806 12.73 50.02 30.46
C ASP A 806 12.36 51.05 31.58
N PRO A 807 13.10 51.08 32.69
CA PRO A 807 14.17 50.16 33.07
C PRO A 807 13.61 48.83 33.59
N PRO A 808 14.37 47.72 33.53
CA PRO A 808 13.99 46.51 34.24
C PRO A 808 13.89 46.81 35.74
N LEU A 809 12.70 46.62 36.31
CA LEU A 809 12.48 46.84 37.74
C LEU A 809 13.00 45.62 38.52
N PRO A 810 13.73 45.83 39.64
CA PRO A 810 14.22 44.72 40.45
C PRO A 810 13.02 43.95 41.02
N GLN A 811 12.83 42.70 40.57
CA GLN A 811 11.93 41.79 41.23
C GLN A 811 12.50 41.44 42.60
N VAL A 812 11.64 41.46 43.63
CA VAL A 812 12.01 40.95 44.95
C VAL A 812 12.14 39.44 44.82
N GLU A 813 13.36 38.93 44.66
CA GLU A 813 13.67 37.50 44.60
C GLU A 813 13.15 36.81 45.87
N GLN A 814 12.07 36.04 45.74
CA GLN A 814 11.47 35.29 46.86
C GLN A 814 11.82 33.80 46.86
N ASP A 815 12.58 33.31 45.88
CA ASP A 815 12.69 31.87 45.59
C ASP A 815 14.03 31.25 46.06
N ALA A 816 14.45 31.58 47.27
CA ALA A 816 15.66 31.01 47.87
C ALA A 816 15.37 29.60 48.43
N ARG A 817 15.75 28.55 47.69
CA ARG A 817 15.76 27.16 48.21
C ARG A 817 16.69 27.05 49.41
N ILE A 818 16.33 26.26 50.42
CA ILE A 818 17.10 26.11 51.66
C ILE A 818 18.11 24.98 51.46
N LEU A 819 19.39 25.34 51.28
CA LEU A 819 20.49 24.38 51.20
C LEU A 819 20.77 23.75 52.57
N TRP A 820 21.06 22.46 52.62
CA TRP A 820 21.30 21.75 53.88
C TRP A 820 22.47 20.77 53.82
N SER A 821 23.04 20.54 55.01
CA SER A 821 24.07 19.55 55.30
C SER A 821 23.48 18.43 56.18
N SER A 822 24.27 17.46 56.63
CA SER A 822 23.87 16.36 57.50
C SER A 822 23.16 16.82 58.79
N LYS A 823 23.30 18.09 59.17
CA LYS A 823 22.56 18.77 60.26
C LYS A 823 21.04 18.74 60.09
N ILE A 824 20.51 18.51 58.88
CA ILE A 824 19.05 18.37 58.66
C ILE A 824 18.44 17.21 59.45
N ALA A 825 19.26 16.23 59.86
CA ALA A 825 18.87 15.12 60.73
C ALA A 825 18.20 15.56 62.04
N ALA A 826 18.49 16.77 62.53
CA ALA A 826 17.89 17.28 63.77
C ALA A 826 16.39 17.60 63.62
N SER A 827 15.92 17.94 62.42
CA SER A 827 14.53 18.28 62.15
C SER A 827 14.16 18.01 60.68
N PRO A 828 14.08 16.74 60.27
CA PRO A 828 13.80 16.40 58.87
C PRO A 828 12.39 16.84 58.45
N PRO A 829 12.22 17.32 57.20
CA PRO A 829 10.92 17.72 56.69
C PRO A 829 9.96 16.52 56.65
N SER A 830 8.83 16.64 57.35
CA SER A 830 7.81 15.59 57.43
C SER A 830 6.38 16.14 57.44
N VAL A 831 5.43 15.32 56.97
CA VAL A 831 3.98 15.55 56.96
C VAL A 831 3.26 14.23 57.30
N SER A 832 2.08 14.30 57.94
CA SER A 832 1.27 13.11 58.25
C SER A 832 0.41 12.66 57.06
N TYR A 833 0.33 11.36 56.82
CA TYR A 833 -0.55 10.72 55.84
C TYR A 833 -2.03 11.11 56.04
N ASP A 834 -2.50 11.10 57.29
CA ASP A 834 -3.91 11.39 57.62
C ASP A 834 -4.35 12.79 57.15
N GLY A 835 -3.42 13.75 57.18
CA GLY A 835 -3.69 15.12 56.74
C GLY A 835 -3.80 15.22 55.21
N ILE A 836 -3.03 14.41 54.48
CA ILE A 836 -3.06 14.36 53.01
C ILE A 836 -4.32 13.62 52.54
N MET A 837 -4.72 12.58 53.25
CA MET A 837 -5.89 11.75 52.94
C MET A 837 -7.18 12.22 53.62
N ASP A 838 -7.23 13.45 54.13
CA ASP A 838 -8.42 14.00 54.80
C ASP A 838 -9.62 13.99 53.84
N SER A 839 -10.76 13.53 54.34
CA SER A 839 -12.05 13.54 53.61
C SER A 839 -12.47 14.94 53.13
N GLN A 840 -12.03 16.00 53.82
CA GLN A 840 -12.27 17.38 53.45
C GLN A 840 -11.21 17.85 52.45
N VAL A 841 -11.64 18.11 51.21
CA VAL A 841 -10.75 18.45 50.10
C VAL A 841 -9.87 19.66 50.41
N GLU A 842 -10.37 20.72 51.04
CA GLU A 842 -9.53 21.90 51.34
C GLU A 842 -8.41 21.58 52.34
N ARG A 843 -8.66 20.70 53.32
CA ARG A 843 -7.65 20.28 54.31
C ARG A 843 -6.63 19.35 53.68
N SER A 844 -7.08 18.40 52.86
CA SER A 844 -6.22 17.53 52.05
C SER A 844 -5.28 18.38 51.16
N GLU A 845 -5.85 19.29 50.36
CA GLU A 845 -5.09 20.18 49.47
C GLU A 845 -4.09 21.08 50.24
N ALA A 846 -4.46 21.59 51.42
CA ALA A 846 -3.54 22.36 52.26
C ALA A 846 -2.36 21.54 52.79
N ASN A 847 -2.56 20.25 53.11
CA ASN A 847 -1.48 19.37 53.54
C ASN A 847 -0.63 18.87 52.37
N ILE A 848 -1.21 18.66 51.18
CA ILE A 848 -0.46 18.42 49.94
C ILE A 848 0.41 19.64 49.63
N LEU A 849 -0.11 20.85 49.77
CA LEU A 849 0.67 22.08 49.60
C LEU A 849 1.84 22.16 50.59
N LYS A 850 1.63 21.80 51.87
CA LYS A 850 2.72 21.73 52.86
C LYS A 850 3.78 20.71 52.47
N LEU A 851 3.37 19.54 51.97
CA LEU A 851 4.28 18.51 51.46
C LEU A 851 5.13 19.06 50.30
N LEU A 852 4.48 19.59 49.26
CA LEU A 852 5.15 20.10 48.07
C LEU A 852 6.02 21.34 48.36
N ASN A 853 5.65 22.19 49.31
CA ASN A 853 6.51 23.28 49.77
C ASN A 853 7.76 22.75 50.48
N LYS A 854 7.63 21.73 51.33
CA LYS A 854 8.80 21.10 51.95
C LYS A 854 9.72 20.44 50.92
N VAL A 855 9.15 19.76 49.92
CA VAL A 855 9.90 19.20 48.79
C VAL A 855 10.58 20.31 47.98
N HIS A 856 9.91 21.43 47.72
CA HIS A 856 10.51 22.57 47.05
C HIS A 856 11.68 23.19 47.85
N ASP A 857 11.45 23.46 49.13
CA ASP A 857 12.38 24.20 49.98
C ASP A 857 13.60 23.35 50.35
N PHE A 858 13.40 22.07 50.68
CA PHE A 858 14.43 21.15 51.15
C PHE A 858 14.80 20.05 50.13
N GLY A 859 14.07 19.89 49.03
CA GLY A 859 14.32 18.83 48.05
C GLY A 859 13.82 17.44 48.45
N PHE A 860 13.26 17.25 49.65
CA PHE A 860 12.60 16.00 50.04
C PHE A 860 11.61 16.22 51.19
N CYS A 861 10.74 15.24 51.44
CA CYS A 861 9.86 15.21 52.59
C CYS A 861 9.44 13.77 52.94
N PHE A 862 9.36 13.46 54.23
CA PHE A 862 8.77 12.21 54.72
C PHE A 862 7.26 12.33 54.88
N VAL A 863 6.52 11.32 54.44
CA VAL A 863 5.12 11.12 54.79
C VAL A 863 5.04 9.99 55.82
N THR A 864 4.67 10.33 57.05
CA THR A 864 4.59 9.38 58.17
C THR A 864 3.18 8.81 58.32
N ASN A 865 3.06 7.62 58.93
CA ASN A 865 1.79 6.92 59.15
C ASN A 865 1.08 6.48 57.86
N VAL A 866 1.83 6.21 56.79
CA VAL A 866 1.27 5.58 55.58
C VAL A 866 1.00 4.11 55.92
N PRO A 867 -0.17 3.53 55.57
CA PRO A 867 -0.34 2.09 55.69
C PRO A 867 0.71 1.36 54.83
N ALA A 868 1.38 0.35 55.40
CA ALA A 868 2.46 -0.40 54.74
C ALA A 868 1.94 -1.37 53.66
N THR A 869 1.14 -0.86 52.72
CA THR A 869 0.58 -1.56 51.56
C THR A 869 0.97 -0.83 50.27
N ALA A 870 1.04 -1.58 49.17
CA ALA A 870 1.34 -1.01 47.86
C ALA A 870 0.19 -0.10 47.39
N GLU A 871 -1.05 -0.49 47.66
CA GLU A 871 -2.28 0.18 47.25
C GLU A 871 -2.39 1.57 47.89
N ASP A 872 -2.21 1.68 49.21
CA ASP A 872 -2.31 2.96 49.91
C ASP A 872 -1.18 3.93 49.51
N THR A 873 -0.01 3.38 49.20
CA THR A 873 1.11 4.16 48.66
C THR A 873 0.79 4.71 47.28
N LYS A 874 0.20 3.88 46.41
CA LYS A 874 -0.20 4.32 45.07
C LYS A 874 -1.24 5.44 45.14
N THR A 875 -2.26 5.29 45.98
CA THR A 875 -3.29 6.33 46.19
C THR A 875 -2.70 7.62 46.76
N LEU A 876 -1.74 7.52 47.70
CA LEU A 876 -1.01 8.68 48.19
C LEU A 876 -0.32 9.44 47.04
N ILE A 877 0.39 8.73 46.16
CA ILE A 877 1.12 9.35 45.05
C ILE A 877 0.13 9.97 44.05
N GLU A 878 -0.93 9.26 43.68
CA GLU A 878 -1.97 9.77 42.76
C GLU A 878 -2.71 11.01 43.30
N ASN A 879 -2.80 11.16 44.63
CA ASN A 879 -3.32 12.38 45.27
C ASN A 879 -2.34 13.55 45.23
N ILE A 880 -1.03 13.28 45.16
CA ILE A 880 0.00 14.31 44.97
C ILE A 880 -0.01 14.76 43.52
N ALA A 881 0.18 13.84 42.57
CA ALA A 881 0.28 14.12 41.14
C ALA A 881 0.14 12.82 40.30
N PRO A 882 -0.13 12.91 38.99
CA PRO A 882 -0.18 11.75 38.11
C PRO A 882 1.12 10.93 38.13
N ILE A 883 1.00 9.61 38.22
CA ILE A 883 2.15 8.68 38.15
C ILE A 883 2.67 8.61 36.70
N ARG A 884 3.99 8.81 36.54
CA ARG A 884 4.69 8.67 35.25
C ARG A 884 4.94 7.20 34.94
N HIS A 885 4.38 6.73 33.82
CA HIS A 885 4.70 5.41 33.28
C HIS A 885 6.10 5.40 32.64
N THR A 886 6.91 4.41 33.01
CA THR A 886 8.27 4.17 32.50
C THR A 886 8.41 2.75 31.96
N HIS A 887 9.59 2.39 31.45
CA HIS A 887 9.91 1.00 31.05
C HIS A 887 9.94 0.02 32.24
N TYR A 888 9.99 0.52 33.48
CA TYR A 888 9.78 -0.28 34.70
C TYR A 888 8.30 -0.42 35.11
N GLY A 889 7.37 0.17 34.34
CA GLY A 889 5.95 0.27 34.69
C GLY A 889 5.57 1.65 35.26
N GLY A 890 4.34 1.77 35.77
CA GLY A 890 3.84 3.00 36.41
C GLY A 890 4.12 3.03 37.91
N PHE A 891 3.51 2.10 38.65
CA PHE A 891 3.78 1.87 40.06
C PHE A 891 4.48 0.52 40.20
N TRP A 892 5.57 0.48 40.96
CA TRP A 892 6.37 -0.74 41.13
C TRP A 892 6.45 -1.15 42.60
N SER A 893 6.51 -2.46 42.82
CA SER A 893 6.87 -3.06 44.10
C SER A 893 7.88 -4.15 43.83
N PHE A 894 9.03 -4.07 44.49
CA PHE A 894 10.13 -5.01 44.25
C PHE A 894 10.80 -5.44 45.55
N THR A 895 11.44 -6.60 45.44
CA THR A 895 12.45 -7.11 46.38
C THR A 895 13.75 -7.29 45.60
N ALA A 896 14.90 -7.45 46.27
CA ALA A 896 16.16 -7.75 45.59
C ALA A 896 16.17 -9.17 44.99
N ASP A 897 15.52 -9.32 43.84
CA ASP A 897 15.32 -10.56 43.10
C ASP A 897 16.05 -10.59 41.74
N LEU A 898 16.81 -9.54 41.41
CA LEU A 898 17.52 -9.37 40.12
C LEU A 898 16.62 -9.47 38.89
N SER A 899 15.32 -9.20 39.02
CA SER A 899 14.34 -9.32 37.92
C SER A 899 14.58 -8.36 36.76
N HIS A 900 15.30 -7.25 36.99
CA HIS A 900 15.69 -6.27 35.98
C HIS A 900 17.21 -6.06 35.99
N GLY A 901 17.78 -5.69 34.83
CA GLY A 901 19.21 -5.42 34.66
C GLY A 901 19.67 -4.10 35.29
N ASP A 902 19.28 -3.83 36.54
CA ASP A 902 19.51 -2.61 37.30
C ASP A 902 20.00 -2.96 38.72
N LEU A 903 21.05 -2.28 39.19
CA LEU A 903 21.67 -2.51 40.49
C LEU A 903 20.71 -2.25 41.67
N ALA A 904 19.63 -1.50 41.46
CA ALA A 904 18.55 -1.31 42.43
C ALA A 904 17.88 -2.62 42.87
N TYR A 905 17.89 -3.66 42.02
CA TYR A 905 17.35 -5.00 42.30
C TYR A 905 18.37 -5.96 42.94
N SER A 906 19.53 -5.46 43.36
CA SER A 906 20.55 -6.22 44.08
C SER A 906 20.54 -5.95 45.60
N ALA A 907 21.39 -6.64 46.36
CA ALA A 907 21.61 -6.37 47.79
C ALA A 907 22.76 -5.36 48.07
N GLN A 908 23.43 -4.90 47.02
CA GLN A 908 24.63 -4.06 47.13
C GLN A 908 24.29 -2.63 47.53
N ALA A 909 25.28 -1.95 48.12
CA ALA A 909 25.18 -0.52 48.42
C ALA A 909 25.04 0.30 47.13
N LEU A 910 24.24 1.35 47.18
CA LEU A 910 24.11 2.32 46.09
C LEU A 910 24.68 3.66 46.56
N PRO A 911 25.67 4.23 45.86
CA PRO A 911 26.18 5.56 46.18
C PRO A 911 25.11 6.62 45.90
N ALA A 912 25.34 7.86 46.34
CA ALA A 912 24.46 8.99 46.04
C ALA A 912 24.30 9.19 44.52
N HIS A 913 23.08 9.11 44.02
CA HIS A 913 22.73 9.31 42.61
C HIS A 913 21.35 9.95 42.43
N THR A 914 21.08 10.43 41.21
CA THR A 914 19.76 10.84 40.72
C THR A 914 19.27 9.83 39.69
N ASP A 915 18.00 9.44 39.74
CA ASP A 915 17.45 8.44 38.84
C ASP A 915 17.18 9.01 37.44
N SER A 916 17.19 8.11 36.45
CA SER A 916 16.69 8.35 35.10
C SER A 916 17.44 9.44 34.31
N THR A 917 18.74 9.56 34.53
CA THR A 917 19.57 10.56 33.82
C THR A 917 19.61 10.32 32.30
N TYR A 918 19.26 9.11 31.86
CA TYR A 918 19.11 8.71 30.45
C TYR A 918 17.79 9.12 29.79
N PHE A 919 16.82 9.71 30.51
CA PHE A 919 15.67 10.36 29.87
C PHE A 919 16.00 11.77 29.42
N THR A 920 15.41 12.22 28.31
CA THR A 920 15.46 13.64 27.90
C THR A 920 14.92 14.53 29.02
N ASP A 921 13.82 14.08 29.62
CA ASP A 921 13.13 14.64 30.77
C ASP A 921 13.20 13.62 31.93
N PRO A 922 14.21 13.74 32.83
CA PRO A 922 14.33 12.88 34.01
C PRO A 922 13.12 13.02 34.95
N ALA A 923 12.79 11.96 35.68
CA ALA A 923 11.73 12.01 36.68
C ALA A 923 11.95 13.17 37.66
N GLY A 924 10.88 13.92 37.93
CA GLY A 924 10.89 15.06 38.84
C GLY A 924 10.84 14.62 40.29
N LEU A 925 9.79 13.88 40.67
CA LEU A 925 9.75 13.23 41.99
C LEU A 925 10.05 11.74 41.91
N GLN A 926 10.81 11.25 42.88
CA GLN A 926 11.01 9.84 43.16
C GLN A 926 10.44 9.53 44.54
N ILE A 927 9.56 8.53 44.64
CA ILE A 927 8.88 8.16 45.88
C ILE A 927 9.25 6.74 46.27
N PHE A 928 9.76 6.57 47.50
CA PHE A 928 10.09 5.28 48.08
C PHE A 928 9.27 5.02 49.34
N HIS A 929 8.66 3.84 49.46
CA HIS A 929 8.04 3.37 50.70
C HIS A 929 8.52 1.96 51.03
N LEU A 930 9.06 1.79 52.24
CA LEU A 930 9.41 0.47 52.76
C LEU A 930 8.14 -0.23 53.23
N LEU A 931 7.83 -1.40 52.66
CA LEU A 931 6.68 -2.21 53.05
C LEU A 931 7.07 -3.26 54.10
N SER A 932 8.25 -3.88 53.94
CA SER A 932 8.69 -4.95 54.84
C SER A 932 10.21 -5.11 54.85
N HIS A 933 10.78 -5.28 56.03
CA HIS A 933 12.18 -5.70 56.23
C HIS A 933 12.31 -6.51 57.53
N PRO A 934 11.88 -7.79 57.52
CA PRO A 934 11.82 -8.59 58.75
C PRO A 934 13.21 -9.03 59.22
N ALA A 935 13.36 -9.13 60.55
CA ALA A 935 14.53 -9.76 61.18
C ALA A 935 14.69 -11.23 60.71
N PRO A 936 15.92 -11.74 60.52
CA PRO A 936 17.21 -11.17 60.92
C PRO A 936 17.85 -10.23 59.87
N GLY A 937 17.10 -9.70 58.89
CA GLY A 937 17.64 -8.74 57.93
C GLY A 937 18.17 -7.46 58.60
N THR A 938 19.32 -6.98 58.14
CA THR A 938 20.00 -5.78 58.65
C THR A 938 20.47 -4.89 57.50
N GLY A 939 20.60 -3.59 57.76
CA GLY A 939 21.11 -2.61 56.80
C GLY A 939 20.01 -1.94 55.96
N GLY A 940 20.36 -1.52 54.74
CA GLY A 940 19.44 -0.85 53.82
C GLY A 940 19.05 0.55 54.29
N THR A 941 19.93 1.19 55.05
CA THR A 941 19.83 2.58 55.50
C THR A 941 19.81 3.49 54.28
N THR A 942 18.85 4.40 54.19
CA THR A 942 18.73 5.35 53.08
C THR A 942 19.72 6.49 53.26
N LEU A 943 20.40 6.86 52.17
CA LEU A 943 21.27 8.03 52.06
C LEU A 943 20.55 9.13 51.30
N LEU A 944 20.66 10.37 51.78
CA LEU A 944 20.25 11.59 51.09
C LEU A 944 21.38 12.61 51.09
N VAL A 945 21.63 13.24 49.94
CA VAL A 945 22.62 14.31 49.77
C VAL A 945 22.01 15.45 48.97
N ASP A 946 22.08 16.68 49.50
CA ASP A 946 21.66 17.87 48.76
C ASP A 946 22.66 18.19 47.65
N GLY A 947 22.28 17.91 46.40
CA GLY A 947 23.11 18.15 45.23
C GLY A 947 23.41 19.63 45.04
N PHE A 948 22.51 20.52 45.46
CA PHE A 948 22.71 21.96 45.30
C PHE A 948 23.69 22.50 46.34
N TYR A 949 23.62 21.99 47.58
CA TYR A 949 24.60 22.32 48.61
C TYR A 949 26.01 21.88 48.20
N THR A 950 26.15 20.63 47.78
CA THR A 950 27.46 20.09 47.35
C THR A 950 27.99 20.75 46.08
N ALA A 951 27.12 21.12 45.14
CA ALA A 951 27.50 21.90 43.97
C ALA A 951 27.94 23.33 44.35
N SER A 952 27.32 23.94 45.37
CA SER A 952 27.76 25.24 45.90
C SER A 952 29.15 25.17 46.55
N LEU A 953 29.44 24.07 47.27
CA LEU A 953 30.78 23.81 47.79
C LEU A 953 31.80 23.62 46.67
N LEU A 954 31.45 22.87 45.62
CA LEU A 954 32.34 22.68 44.47
C LEU A 954 32.62 24.01 43.76
N SER A 955 31.60 24.85 43.57
CA SER A 955 31.76 26.19 43.00
C SER A 955 32.72 27.07 43.82
N ALA A 956 32.66 26.99 45.15
CA ALA A 956 33.52 27.76 46.04
C ALA A 956 34.96 27.22 46.14
N ILE A 957 35.13 25.89 46.17
CA ILE A 957 36.43 25.23 46.43
C ILE A 957 37.18 24.93 45.12
N HIS A 958 36.46 24.47 44.09
CA HIS A 958 36.99 24.03 42.81
C HIS A 958 36.18 24.63 41.63
N PRO A 959 36.23 25.96 41.42
CA PRO A 959 35.40 26.63 40.42
C PRO A 959 35.59 26.12 38.99
N GLU A 960 36.81 25.71 38.61
CA GLU A 960 37.09 25.10 37.30
C GLU A 960 36.36 23.77 37.10
N SER A 961 36.26 22.96 38.16
CA SER A 961 35.54 21.69 38.14
C SER A 961 34.04 21.90 38.08
N TYR A 962 33.53 22.93 38.77
CA TYR A 962 32.14 23.35 38.64
C TYR A 962 31.81 23.80 37.21
N ASP A 963 32.63 24.65 36.58
CA ASP A 963 32.47 25.06 35.17
C ASP A 963 32.46 23.83 34.24
N THR A 964 33.42 22.93 34.42
CA THR A 964 33.55 21.72 33.61
C THR A 964 32.28 20.87 33.67
N LEU A 965 31.71 20.65 34.86
CA LEU A 965 30.47 19.88 35.05
C LEU A 965 29.20 20.63 34.61
N SER A 966 29.26 21.95 34.47
CA SER A 966 28.16 22.80 33.99
C SER A 966 28.12 22.92 32.46
N ARG A 967 29.27 22.73 31.79
CA ARG A 967 29.40 22.94 30.34
C ARG A 967 29.49 21.65 29.53
N LEU A 968 30.17 20.62 30.03
CA LEU A 968 30.42 19.40 29.25
C LEU A 968 29.21 18.45 29.28
N ALA A 969 28.56 18.30 28.12
CA ALA A 969 27.37 17.48 27.92
C ALA A 969 27.66 15.97 28.11
N THR A 970 27.30 15.43 29.26
CA THR A 970 27.62 14.06 29.68
C THR A 970 26.59 13.07 29.10
N PRO A 971 26.99 12.09 28.29
CA PRO A 971 26.09 11.07 27.76
C PRO A 971 25.59 10.14 28.87
N ALA A 972 24.34 9.69 28.76
CA ALA A 972 23.71 8.70 29.62
C ALA A 972 22.87 7.72 28.77
N HIS A 973 22.67 6.49 29.23
CA HIS A 973 21.84 5.49 28.55
C HIS A 973 21.32 4.41 29.51
N ALA A 974 20.24 3.71 29.13
CA ALA A 974 19.77 2.48 29.76
C ALA A 974 19.48 1.40 28.71
N SER A 975 20.15 0.25 28.84
CA SER A 975 20.08 -0.86 27.87
C SER A 975 19.93 -2.25 28.52
N GLY A 976 19.70 -2.30 29.84
CA GLY A 976 19.63 -3.55 30.62
C GLY A 976 18.29 -4.30 30.58
N THR A 977 17.24 -3.73 29.99
CA THR A 977 15.90 -4.34 29.90
C THR A 977 15.63 -4.80 28.46
N ALA A 978 15.18 -6.06 28.29
CA ALA A 978 14.96 -6.63 26.96
C ALA A 978 13.97 -5.79 26.12
N GLY A 979 14.40 -5.39 24.92
CA GLY A 979 13.60 -4.54 24.03
C GLY A 979 13.64 -3.04 24.36
N THR A 980 14.44 -2.60 25.33
CA THR A 980 14.58 -1.19 25.73
C THR A 980 16.03 -0.72 25.55
N MET A 981 16.20 0.38 24.80
CA MET A 981 17.47 1.09 24.67
C MET A 981 17.19 2.59 24.70
N LEU A 982 17.34 3.20 25.87
CA LEU A 982 16.99 4.59 26.13
C LEU A 982 18.26 5.44 26.18
N ARG A 983 18.21 6.60 25.52
CA ARG A 983 19.26 7.62 25.51
C ARG A 983 18.62 8.96 25.14
N PRO A 984 19.01 10.09 25.77
CA PRO A 984 18.49 11.38 25.36
C PRO A 984 19.04 11.76 23.97
N PRO A 985 18.25 12.42 23.09
CA PRO A 985 18.71 12.87 21.77
C PRO A 985 19.91 13.81 21.86
N MET A 986 19.95 14.64 22.92
CA MET A 986 21.07 15.51 23.25
C MET A 986 21.55 15.17 24.67
N SER A 987 22.84 14.90 24.83
CA SER A 987 23.46 14.79 26.15
C SER A 987 23.33 16.12 26.90
N GLN A 988 23.24 16.07 28.23
CA GLN A 988 23.12 17.26 29.08
C GLN A 988 24.28 17.30 30.08
N PRO A 989 24.71 18.49 30.55
CA PRO A 989 25.73 18.60 31.58
C PRO A 989 25.24 18.00 32.92
N VAL A 990 26.17 17.81 33.85
CA VAL A 990 25.84 17.34 35.22
C VAL A 990 25.10 18.43 35.97
N PHE A 991 25.50 19.68 35.83
CA PHE A 991 24.81 20.83 36.38
C PHE A 991 24.07 21.56 35.26
N VAL A 992 22.75 21.63 35.40
CA VAL A 992 21.87 22.33 34.45
C VAL A 992 21.36 23.59 35.14
N HIS A 993 21.39 24.71 34.41
CA HIS A 993 20.97 26.02 34.92
C HIS A 993 19.69 26.49 34.23
N ASP A 994 18.87 27.25 34.94
CA ASP A 994 17.68 27.91 34.40
C ASP A 994 18.04 29.16 33.57
N GLU A 995 17.02 29.83 33.02
CA GLU A 995 17.17 31.08 32.25
C GLU A 995 17.78 32.24 33.06
N HIS A 996 17.79 32.14 34.40
CA HIS A 996 18.41 33.08 35.33
C HIS A 996 19.83 32.66 35.75
N GLN A 997 20.41 31.65 35.10
CA GLN A 997 21.72 31.08 35.43
C GLN A 997 21.80 30.47 36.84
N ARG A 998 20.68 30.08 37.44
CA ARG A 998 20.64 29.38 38.73
C ARG A 998 20.64 27.88 38.50
N LEU A 999 21.33 27.14 39.36
CA LEU A 999 21.33 25.68 39.29
C LEU A 999 19.91 25.14 39.49
N SER A 1000 19.38 24.47 38.48
CA SER A 1000 18.00 23.97 38.42
C SER A 1000 17.91 22.46 38.51
N GLN A 1001 18.93 21.74 38.04
CA GLN A 1001 18.99 20.28 38.10
C GLN A 1001 20.44 19.77 38.21
N VAL A 1002 20.61 18.70 39.00
CA VAL A 1002 21.83 17.88 39.09
C VAL A 1002 21.54 16.53 38.45
N ARG A 1003 22.33 16.13 37.44
CA ARG A 1003 22.23 14.85 36.73
C ARG A 1003 23.47 14.01 37.06
N TRP A 1004 23.36 13.20 38.11
CA TRP A 1004 24.50 12.43 38.62
C TRP A 1004 24.13 10.98 38.85
N ASN A 1005 24.48 10.11 37.91
CA ASN A 1005 24.39 8.67 38.08
C ASN A 1005 25.49 7.98 37.27
N ASN A 1006 26.43 7.34 37.97
CA ASN A 1006 27.58 6.73 37.31
C ASN A 1006 27.21 5.45 36.54
N GLU A 1007 26.12 4.77 36.93
CA GLU A 1007 25.63 3.54 36.29
C GLU A 1007 24.86 3.84 35.00
N ASP A 1008 24.16 4.97 34.96
CA ASP A 1008 23.52 5.47 33.74
C ASP A 1008 24.53 6.06 32.73
N ARG A 1009 25.72 6.45 33.20
CA ARG A 1009 26.68 7.24 32.41
C ARG A 1009 27.16 6.47 31.19
N GLY A 1010 26.98 7.09 30.02
CA GLY A 1010 27.48 6.59 28.76
C GLY A 1010 28.98 6.81 28.57
N VAL A 1011 29.50 6.31 27.45
CA VAL A 1011 30.91 6.45 27.08
C VAL A 1011 31.25 7.91 26.76
N LEU A 1012 32.22 8.47 27.49
CA LEU A 1012 32.73 9.84 27.31
C LEU A 1012 33.73 9.92 26.14
N GLY A 1013 33.85 11.12 25.55
CA GLY A 1013 34.92 11.45 24.60
C GLY A 1013 34.49 11.69 23.16
N ARG A 1014 33.26 11.37 22.77
CA ARG A 1014 32.77 11.69 21.41
C ARG A 1014 32.58 13.20 21.26
N GLY A 1015 33.49 13.85 20.52
CA GLY A 1015 33.45 15.29 20.26
C GLY A 1015 34.10 16.15 21.35
N TRP A 1016 34.85 15.55 22.28
CA TRP A 1016 35.60 16.25 23.33
C TRP A 1016 37.10 16.19 23.03
N THR A 1017 37.87 17.15 23.54
CA THR A 1017 39.33 17.09 23.50
C THR A 1017 39.89 16.13 24.58
N PRO A 1018 41.13 15.64 24.44
CA PRO A 1018 41.79 14.85 25.49
C PRO A 1018 41.85 15.56 26.85
N GLU A 1019 42.05 16.88 26.84
CA GLU A 1019 42.07 17.74 28.03
C GLU A 1019 40.68 17.81 28.67
N GLU A 1020 39.62 17.92 27.87
CA GLU A 1020 38.23 17.93 28.37
C GLU A 1020 37.85 16.60 29.01
N VAL A 1021 38.24 15.46 28.43
CA VAL A 1021 38.03 14.14 29.04
C VAL A 1021 38.75 14.03 30.38
N THR A 1022 40.03 14.45 30.42
CA THR A 1022 40.84 14.41 31.66
C THR A 1022 40.29 15.37 32.72
N GLY A 1023 39.89 16.57 32.31
CA GLY A 1023 39.27 17.59 33.15
C GLY A 1023 37.95 17.13 33.73
N TRP A 1024 37.09 16.48 32.93
CA TRP A 1024 35.83 15.92 33.42
C TRP A 1024 36.06 14.86 34.50
N TYR A 1025 37.01 13.93 34.30
CA TYR A 1025 37.32 12.92 35.33
C TYR A 1025 37.95 13.52 36.59
N LYS A 1026 38.72 14.62 36.47
CA LYS A 1026 39.20 15.39 37.64
C LYS A 1026 38.01 15.98 38.39
N ALA A 1027 37.13 16.69 37.69
CA ALA A 1027 35.96 17.32 38.27
C ALA A 1027 35.00 16.30 38.91
N ALA A 1028 34.82 15.14 38.27
CA ALA A 1028 34.00 14.06 38.80
C ALA A 1028 34.55 13.50 40.13
N ARG A 1029 35.87 13.32 40.26
CA ARG A 1029 36.50 12.88 41.53
C ARG A 1029 36.37 13.91 42.64
N GLU A 1030 36.57 15.19 42.32
CA GLU A 1030 36.44 16.28 43.29
C GLU A 1030 34.99 16.42 43.76
N TYR A 1031 34.02 16.31 42.86
CA TYR A 1031 32.61 16.32 43.22
C TYR A 1031 32.23 15.09 44.06
N GLU A 1032 32.63 13.88 43.64
CA GLU A 1032 32.38 12.65 44.39
C GLU A 1032 32.98 12.69 45.81
N ALA A 1033 34.15 13.32 46.00
CA ALA A 1033 34.74 13.51 47.32
C ALA A 1033 33.89 14.43 48.22
N LEU A 1034 33.29 15.48 47.65
CA LEU A 1034 32.35 16.35 48.39
C LEU A 1034 31.05 15.63 48.74
N LEU A 1035 30.53 14.79 47.83
CA LEU A 1035 29.33 13.99 48.07
C LEU A 1035 29.49 13.02 49.24
N LYS A 1036 30.68 12.42 49.38
CA LYS A 1036 31.02 11.46 50.45
C LYS A 1036 31.49 12.12 51.75
N GLY A 1037 31.46 13.44 51.84
CA GLY A 1037 31.83 14.15 53.06
C GLY A 1037 30.81 13.90 54.18
N GLU A 1038 31.27 13.73 55.42
CA GLU A 1038 30.40 13.51 56.59
C GLU A 1038 29.42 14.68 56.83
N ASP A 1039 29.77 15.90 56.42
CA ASP A 1039 28.85 17.06 56.49
C ASP A 1039 27.80 17.04 55.37
N ALA A 1040 27.99 16.31 54.27
CA ALA A 1040 27.04 16.24 53.16
C ALA A 1040 26.02 15.09 53.31
N GLU A 1041 26.45 13.95 53.83
CA GLU A 1041 25.63 12.74 53.88
C GLU A 1041 24.61 12.74 55.04
N TYR A 1042 23.31 12.67 54.70
CA TYR A 1042 22.25 12.40 55.66
C TYR A 1042 21.79 10.94 55.56
N TRP A 1043 22.15 10.14 56.57
CA TRP A 1043 21.76 8.73 56.68
C TRP A 1043 20.55 8.55 57.58
N VAL A 1044 19.54 7.83 57.10
CA VAL A 1044 18.28 7.59 57.81
C VAL A 1044 17.75 6.17 57.55
N GLN A 1045 17.36 5.47 58.61
CA GLN A 1045 16.74 4.16 58.49
C GLN A 1045 15.23 4.33 58.27
N LEU A 1046 14.72 3.87 57.12
CA LEU A 1046 13.28 3.80 56.88
C LEU A 1046 12.68 2.59 57.62
N GLY A 1047 11.51 2.81 58.24
CA GLY A 1047 10.66 1.76 58.79
C GLY A 1047 9.37 1.61 57.99
N PRO A 1048 8.67 0.46 58.07
CA PRO A 1048 7.34 0.31 57.48
C PRO A 1048 6.38 1.41 57.92
N GLY A 1049 5.70 2.02 56.96
CA GLY A 1049 4.73 3.09 57.17
C GLY A 1049 5.28 4.53 57.08
N THR A 1050 6.49 4.69 56.56
CA THR A 1050 7.04 6.00 56.17
C THR A 1050 7.40 5.99 54.68
N ALA A 1051 6.76 6.86 53.90
CA ALA A 1051 7.12 7.12 52.52
C ALA A 1051 8.06 8.34 52.43
N LEU A 1052 9.00 8.30 51.52
CA LEU A 1052 9.97 9.35 51.26
C LEU A 1052 9.74 9.90 49.85
N VAL A 1053 9.42 11.19 49.75
CA VAL A 1053 9.23 11.92 48.49
C VAL A 1053 10.45 12.79 48.24
N ILE A 1054 11.12 12.59 47.11
CA ILE A 1054 12.40 13.22 46.78
C ILE A 1054 12.23 14.02 45.50
N ASP A 1055 12.68 15.28 45.49
CA ASP A 1055 12.97 16.03 44.26
C ASP A 1055 14.24 15.44 43.64
N ASN A 1056 14.04 14.55 42.67
CA ASN A 1056 15.09 13.81 42.01
C ASN A 1056 15.96 14.69 41.09
N TRP A 1057 15.56 15.94 40.83
CA TRP A 1057 16.42 16.91 40.15
C TRP A 1057 17.44 17.57 41.09
N ARG A 1058 17.24 17.48 42.41
CA ARG A 1058 18.08 18.16 43.41
C ARG A 1058 18.78 17.19 44.35
N VAL A 1059 18.02 16.31 45.01
CA VAL A 1059 18.51 15.48 46.10
C VAL A 1059 18.95 14.14 45.53
N MET A 1060 20.24 13.87 45.64
CA MET A 1060 20.77 12.55 45.36
C MET A 1060 20.40 11.61 46.50
N HIS A 1061 20.14 10.36 46.16
CA HIS A 1061 19.78 9.34 47.10
C HIS A 1061 20.60 8.07 46.88
N GLY A 1062 20.68 7.25 47.91
CA GLY A 1062 21.43 6.00 47.88
C GLY A 1062 21.01 5.11 49.04
N ARG A 1063 21.77 4.05 49.27
CA ARG A 1063 21.55 3.18 50.43
C ARG A 1063 22.78 2.37 50.79
N SER A 1064 22.85 1.94 52.05
CA SER A 1064 23.82 0.94 52.48
C SER A 1064 23.48 -0.44 51.92
N GLU A 1065 24.45 -1.34 51.92
CA GLU A 1065 24.19 -2.76 51.71
C GLU A 1065 23.21 -3.30 52.76
N PHE A 1066 22.56 -4.43 52.46
CA PHE A 1066 21.61 -5.06 53.37
C PHE A 1066 21.53 -6.58 53.20
N THR A 1067 20.97 -7.24 54.21
CA THR A 1067 20.75 -8.69 54.25
C THR A 1067 19.27 -9.02 54.48
N GLY A 1068 18.83 -10.20 54.04
CA GLY A 1068 17.44 -10.65 54.22
C GLY A 1068 16.44 -10.04 53.24
N ALA A 1069 15.15 -10.34 53.42
CA ALA A 1069 14.09 -9.83 52.56
C ALA A 1069 13.83 -8.34 52.84
N ARG A 1070 13.73 -7.53 51.79
CA ARG A 1070 13.43 -6.09 51.86
C ARG A 1070 12.52 -5.73 50.70
N THR A 1071 11.28 -5.39 50.98
CA THR A 1071 10.28 -5.07 49.98
C THR A 1071 9.98 -3.58 49.99
N MET A 1072 10.23 -2.92 48.86
CA MET A 1072 9.95 -1.51 48.63
C MET A 1072 8.84 -1.37 47.59
N CYS A 1073 8.13 -0.25 47.62
CA CYS A 1073 7.33 0.21 46.49
C CYS A 1073 7.56 1.68 46.22
N GLY A 1074 7.19 2.12 45.02
CA GLY A 1074 7.43 3.48 44.58
C GLY A 1074 6.90 3.76 43.19
N ALA A 1075 7.04 5.02 42.81
CA ALA A 1075 6.70 5.51 41.48
C ALA A 1075 7.44 6.82 41.20
N TYR A 1076 7.48 7.17 39.92
CA TYR A 1076 8.00 8.45 39.44
C TYR A 1076 6.84 9.42 39.15
N VAL A 1077 7.09 10.71 39.32
CA VAL A 1077 6.19 11.81 38.89
C VAL A 1077 6.99 12.78 38.00
N GLY A 1078 6.37 13.32 36.95
CA GLY A 1078 7.00 14.35 36.10
C GLY A 1078 7.28 15.64 36.86
N ALA A 1079 8.34 16.36 36.49
CA ALA A 1079 8.66 17.63 37.15
C ALA A 1079 7.56 18.68 36.97
N ASP A 1080 7.07 18.84 35.74
CA ASP A 1080 6.00 19.77 35.40
C ASP A 1080 4.71 19.48 36.20
N ASP A 1081 4.38 18.21 36.40
CA ASP A 1081 3.16 17.79 37.09
C ASP A 1081 3.12 18.27 38.55
N TRP A 1082 4.21 18.06 39.30
CA TRP A 1082 4.24 18.46 40.71
C TRP A 1082 4.44 19.96 40.89
N HIS A 1083 5.22 20.61 40.01
CA HIS A 1083 5.36 22.07 40.00
C HIS A 1083 4.01 22.74 39.69
N SER A 1084 3.28 22.23 38.70
CA SER A 1084 1.92 22.68 38.36
C SER A 1084 0.97 22.49 39.55
N ARG A 1085 0.95 21.30 40.17
CA ARG A 1085 0.12 21.06 41.35
C ARG A 1085 0.43 22.04 42.48
N ARG A 1086 1.70 22.25 42.80
CA ARG A 1086 2.13 23.22 43.83
C ARG A 1086 1.66 24.63 43.49
N ASN A 1087 1.88 25.10 42.26
CA ASN A 1087 1.54 26.46 41.84
C ASN A 1087 0.03 26.71 41.90
N VAL A 1088 -0.78 25.75 41.46
CA VAL A 1088 -2.25 25.81 41.57
C VAL A 1088 -2.69 25.88 43.03
N LEU A 1089 -2.10 25.06 43.90
CA LEU A 1089 -2.43 25.06 45.33
C LEU A 1089 -1.98 26.34 46.05
N LEU A 1090 -0.82 26.88 45.71
CA LEU A 1090 -0.34 28.18 46.21
C LEU A 1090 -1.30 29.30 45.84
N GLU A 1091 -1.75 29.34 44.59
CA GLU A 1091 -2.64 30.40 44.11
C GLU A 1091 -4.02 30.30 44.76
N ARG A 1092 -4.61 29.10 44.85
CA ARG A 1092 -5.88 28.89 45.58
C ARG A 1092 -5.77 29.30 47.05
N HIS A 1093 -4.67 28.96 47.72
CA HIS A 1093 -4.44 29.35 49.12
C HIS A 1093 -4.17 30.85 49.30
N ARG A 1094 -3.64 31.53 48.28
CA ARG A 1094 -3.51 33.00 48.23
C ARG A 1094 -4.86 33.69 47.99
N GLN A 1095 -5.68 33.19 47.07
CA GLN A 1095 -7.01 33.73 46.78
C GLN A 1095 -7.96 33.61 47.96
N GLN A 1096 -7.94 32.49 48.69
CA GLN A 1096 -8.69 32.34 49.94
C GLN A 1096 -8.28 33.36 51.01
N ARG A 1097 -7.02 33.81 51.04
CA ARG A 1097 -6.55 34.90 51.92
C ARG A 1097 -6.87 36.30 51.38
N LYS A 1098 -7.06 36.45 50.07
CA LYS A 1098 -7.37 37.72 49.39
C LYS A 1098 -8.87 37.99 49.19
N GLN A 1099 -9.76 37.10 49.61
CA GLN A 1099 -11.22 37.25 49.46
C GLN A 1099 -11.83 38.46 50.23
N GLU A 1100 -11.00 39.32 50.83
CA GLU A 1100 -11.35 40.67 51.32
C GLU A 1100 -11.02 41.83 50.34
N SER A 1101 -10.40 41.58 49.17
CA SER A 1101 -10.10 42.63 48.18
C SER A 1101 -10.24 42.10 46.75
N ALA A 1102 -11.31 42.51 46.07
CA ALA A 1102 -11.70 42.04 44.75
C ALA A 1102 -10.85 42.67 43.63
N LEU A 1103 -10.17 41.83 42.84
CA LEU A 1103 -9.91 41.94 41.40
C LEU A 1103 -9.15 40.67 40.96
N ASP A 1104 -9.76 39.85 40.10
CA ASP A 1104 -9.12 38.67 39.49
C ASP A 1104 -8.01 39.13 38.51
N ASP A 1105 -6.75 38.96 38.91
CA ASP A 1105 -5.59 39.24 38.06
C ASP A 1105 -5.30 38.04 37.15
N VAL A 1106 -6.00 37.96 36.01
CA VAL A 1106 -5.80 36.95 34.96
C VAL A 1106 -4.35 36.94 34.43
N TRP A 1107 -3.62 38.04 34.60
CA TRP A 1107 -2.23 38.20 34.13
C TRP A 1107 -1.17 37.66 35.11
N SER A 1108 -1.59 37.10 36.25
CA SER A 1108 -0.69 36.48 37.22
C SER A 1108 -0.32 35.02 36.88
N VAL A 1109 -1.07 34.37 35.99
CA VAL A 1109 -0.90 32.96 35.68
C VAL A 1109 0.23 32.77 34.68
N GLY A 1110 1.34 32.16 35.11
CA GLY A 1110 2.48 31.84 34.24
C GLY A 1110 3.67 32.81 34.31
N TRP A 1111 3.68 33.73 35.29
CA TRP A 1111 4.86 34.50 35.70
C TRP A 1111 5.56 33.85 36.89
#